data_AF-A0AAJ6CGC3-F1
#
_entry.id   AF-A0AAJ6CGC3-F1
#
_cell.length_a   1.000
_cell.length_b   1.000
_cell.length_c   1.000
_cell.angle_alpha   90.00
_cell.angle_beta   90.00
_cell.angle_gamma   90.00
#
_symmetry.space_group_name_H-M   'P 1'
#
loop_
_entity.id
_entity.type
_entity.pdbx_description
1 polymer ?
#
loop_
_entity_poly.entity_id
_entity_poly.type
_entity_poly.pdbx_seq_one_letter_code
_entity_poly.pdbx_strand_id
1 'polypeptide(L)'
;MVAKSASVAPAASDSSADPSKKSDPTQASGASTSLPPDPSRINTFPKPYMRRQARPTSFLRGSDADRARMVRLEEYKGGKGRDGERAGRLNASDVRIETVQPLRKMEVAKLAHGLERVLFKPGVHWLRDNQSGQYNYKESLQNVLDVDLFDFDALPPYLTSSKDPELLAMTKKHHKRFCGSTSSMTGLLSQCYFLISRWKEPELKGFSQGFDELPTGFSEGAKLPVSVRLRRQPDGFYAIDADKGTDEAIDNSNYVLTSLGKSLEKYLTVPPNEFALYERINSHKLPPSAREQQEAYHYAKSSQFMMRSQLDCSDERLPRKTFDLKTRACISIRHDRANYAESCGYQISHADGIYHSFEREYWDMVRAAFLKYNFQVRIGNMDGIFVAYHNTSQIFGFQYIKLEEMSQRLFGSPQMGELAYRLSLGLLEKILDTAVESFPKQSLSLTLETRSGANIMNVYVQSEDQQRIMQFDVSMDRYLNDALVRGPVDAASLLSPSQSSSPHESHAKSDTTQPEQRSLSWSVDYCILPRRDLSVEQIRKNLQEVRQRQNTMQSMVVPNVEKLNQLEKYRIDTLAKRPEALKRFLEERENGKAIGMPLAPGQLSTRQIMEREKMGLAQSVPRPRQIPEQHEVKWQRIPDASIRKLRELSRMGKSKSSDPDAPTVPSNQPN
;
A
#
# COMPACT_ATOMS: atom_id res chain seq x y z
N MET A 1 13.12 22.84 63.29
CA MET A 1 12.64 23.14 64.68
C MET A 1 11.14 22.85 64.72
N VAL A 2 10.65 22.18 65.78
CA VAL A 2 9.22 21.95 66.16
C VAL A 2 8.29 21.46 65.02
N ALA A 3 7.88 20.20 64.86
CA ALA A 3 7.56 19.04 65.72
C ALA A 3 6.12 18.99 66.30
N LYS A 4 5.35 17.94 65.93
CA LYS A 4 4.34 17.11 66.68
C LYS A 4 3.28 16.52 65.70
N SER A 5 3.09 15.20 65.51
CA SER A 5 2.70 14.05 66.37
C SER A 5 1.17 13.79 66.40
N ALA A 6 0.60 12.57 66.44
CA ALA A 6 1.04 11.17 66.22
C ALA A 6 -0.15 10.17 66.36
N SER A 7 0.05 8.88 66.00
CA SER A 7 -0.61 7.65 66.54
C SER A 7 -2.10 7.35 66.16
N VAL A 8 -2.68 6.13 66.20
CA VAL A 8 -2.30 4.75 66.65
C VAL A 8 -2.96 3.66 65.71
N ALA A 9 -2.51 2.40 65.77
CA ALA A 9 -3.16 1.16 65.23
C ALA A 9 -3.93 0.39 66.37
N PRO A 10 -4.16 -0.96 66.45
CA PRO A 10 -3.95 -2.11 65.54
C PRO A 10 -5.03 -3.27 65.51
N ALA A 11 -4.79 -4.26 64.64
CA ALA A 11 -5.02 -5.74 64.65
C ALA A 11 -6.10 -6.49 65.49
N ALA A 12 -6.73 -7.50 64.85
CA ALA A 12 -7.23 -8.82 65.35
C ALA A 12 -7.83 -9.62 64.15
N SER A 13 -8.29 -10.88 64.27
CA SER A 13 -7.61 -12.18 64.44
C SER A 13 -8.69 -13.30 64.41
N ASP A 14 -8.40 -14.41 63.71
CA ASP A 14 -8.82 -15.80 63.98
C ASP A 14 -10.22 -16.44 63.68
N SER A 15 -10.09 -17.70 63.23
CA SER A 15 -10.89 -18.92 63.52
C SER A 15 -12.36 -19.14 63.06
N SER A 16 -12.49 -20.09 62.13
CA SER A 16 -13.43 -21.24 62.03
C SER A 16 -14.65 -21.41 62.97
N ALA A 17 -15.82 -21.74 62.39
CA ALA A 17 -16.56 -23.01 62.64
C ALA A 17 -17.82 -23.18 61.74
N ASP A 18 -17.95 -24.36 61.11
CA ASP A 18 -19.17 -24.96 60.52
C ASP A 18 -19.88 -25.79 61.65
N PRO A 19 -21.04 -26.53 61.52
CA PRO A 19 -21.71 -26.96 60.29
C PRO A 19 -23.25 -27.12 60.28
N SER A 20 -23.75 -27.68 59.15
CA SER A 20 -24.92 -28.58 59.00
C SER A 20 -26.30 -27.93 58.71
N LYS A 21 -27.26 -28.47 57.91
CA LYS A 21 -27.50 -29.70 57.09
C LYS A 21 -28.36 -29.26 55.85
N LYS A 22 -28.74 -30.04 54.81
CA LYS A 22 -28.70 -31.49 54.48
C LYS A 22 -28.79 -31.73 52.94
N SER A 23 -28.92 -33.00 52.56
CA SER A 23 -29.53 -33.62 51.34
C SER A 23 -28.81 -33.55 50.00
N ASP A 24 -28.07 -34.64 49.77
CA ASP A 24 -27.66 -35.26 48.51
C ASP A 24 -28.51 -36.56 48.36
N PRO A 25 -28.65 -37.21 47.17
CA PRO A 25 -27.61 -38.17 46.78
C PRO A 25 -27.41 -38.49 45.27
N THR A 26 -26.14 -38.74 44.91
CA THR A 26 -25.63 -39.81 44.01
C THR A 26 -25.86 -39.71 42.48
N GLN A 27 -24.93 -40.10 41.59
CA GLN A 27 -23.62 -40.76 41.76
C GLN A 27 -22.65 -40.52 40.56
N ALA A 28 -21.35 -40.42 40.85
CA ALA A 28 -20.17 -41.10 40.26
C ALA A 28 -20.11 -41.41 38.72
N SER A 29 -18.95 -41.44 38.04
CA SER A 29 -17.51 -41.32 38.35
C SER A 29 -16.78 -40.89 37.06
N GLY A 30 -15.59 -40.29 37.06
CA GLY A 30 -14.31 -41.01 37.23
C GLY A 30 -13.42 -40.73 36.01
N ALA A 31 -12.12 -40.47 36.23
CA ALA A 31 -11.24 -39.97 35.17
C ALA A 31 -10.77 -41.08 34.20
N SER A 32 -10.56 -40.72 32.92
CA SER A 32 -9.75 -41.52 31.99
C SER A 32 -8.81 -40.64 31.17
N THR A 33 -7.56 -41.08 31.06
CA THR A 33 -6.52 -40.51 30.20
C THR A 33 -6.91 -40.58 28.71
N SER A 34 -6.60 -39.54 27.94
CA SER A 34 -6.67 -39.57 26.48
C SER A 34 -5.28 -39.60 25.87
N LEU A 35 -5.07 -40.54 24.95
CA LEU A 35 -3.85 -40.78 24.20
C LEU A 35 -3.61 -39.68 23.14
N PRO A 36 -2.35 -39.48 22.66
CA PRO A 36 -2.09 -38.59 21.54
C PRO A 36 -2.81 -39.08 20.26
N PRO A 37 -3.24 -38.17 19.37
CA PRO A 37 -3.97 -38.54 18.17
C PRO A 37 -3.06 -39.25 17.14
N ASP A 38 -3.66 -40.25 16.49
CA ASP A 38 -3.08 -41.07 15.42
C ASP A 38 -2.58 -40.20 14.23
N PRO A 39 -1.30 -40.34 13.80
CA PRO A 39 -0.73 -39.54 12.72
C PRO A 39 -1.26 -39.88 11.31
N SER A 40 -2.12 -40.89 11.15
CA SER A 40 -2.55 -41.40 9.84
C SER A 40 -3.76 -40.68 9.18
N ARG A 41 -4.30 -39.60 9.79
CA ARG A 41 -5.52 -38.92 9.29
C ARG A 41 -5.40 -37.42 9.01
N ILE A 42 -4.20 -36.91 8.67
CA ILE A 42 -4.04 -35.54 8.15
C ILE A 42 -4.01 -35.57 6.62
N ASN A 43 -5.18 -35.75 6.00
CA ASN A 43 -5.34 -35.51 4.56
C ASN A 43 -6.76 -35.03 4.24
N THR A 44 -7.15 -33.89 4.83
CA THR A 44 -8.29 -33.09 4.38
C THR A 44 -7.77 -31.77 3.87
N PHE A 45 -7.73 -31.61 2.55
CA PHE A 45 -7.54 -30.33 1.88
C PHE A 45 -8.44 -29.26 2.53
N PRO A 46 -7.98 -28.01 2.68
CA PRO A 46 -8.88 -26.93 3.07
C PRO A 46 -10.03 -26.88 2.06
N LYS A 47 -11.28 -26.89 2.55
CA LYS A 47 -12.47 -26.83 1.69
C LYS A 47 -12.31 -25.65 0.72
N PRO A 48 -12.61 -25.82 -0.58
CA PRO A 48 -12.45 -24.74 -1.55
C PRO A 48 -13.22 -23.52 -1.05
N TYR A 49 -12.58 -22.34 -1.11
CA TYR A 49 -13.21 -21.08 -0.73
C TYR A 49 -14.54 -20.96 -1.49
N MET A 50 -15.66 -21.08 -0.77
CA MET A 50 -16.97 -20.97 -1.40
C MET A 50 -17.09 -19.59 -2.02
N ARG A 51 -17.01 -19.56 -3.35
CA ARG A 51 -17.03 -18.38 -4.20
C ARG A 51 -18.37 -17.68 -4.00
N ARG A 52 -18.43 -16.76 -3.03
CA ARG A 52 -19.61 -15.96 -2.72
C ARG A 52 -19.81 -14.99 -3.89
N GLN A 53 -20.47 -15.48 -4.93
CA GLN A 53 -20.66 -14.76 -6.19
C GLN A 53 -21.17 -13.36 -5.88
N ALA A 54 -20.38 -12.34 -6.25
CA ALA A 54 -20.85 -10.97 -6.21
C ALA A 54 -22.12 -10.88 -7.07
N ARG A 55 -23.17 -10.24 -6.56
CA ARG A 55 -24.40 -10.07 -7.34
C ARG A 55 -24.04 -9.39 -8.67
N PRO A 56 -24.46 -9.94 -9.82
CA PRO A 56 -24.11 -9.38 -11.12
C PRO A 56 -24.61 -7.94 -11.23
N THR A 57 -23.89 -7.15 -12.03
CA THR A 57 -24.26 -5.78 -12.34
C THR A 57 -25.65 -5.75 -12.97
N SER A 58 -26.56 -4.96 -12.42
CA SER A 58 -27.91 -4.78 -12.95
C SER A 58 -28.33 -3.32 -12.84
N PHE A 59 -29.15 -2.88 -13.80
CA PHE A 59 -29.53 -1.49 -14.01
C PHE A 59 -31.03 -1.34 -13.81
N LEU A 60 -31.43 -0.57 -12.80
CA LEU A 60 -32.84 -0.29 -12.52
C LEU A 60 -33.20 1.10 -13.06
N ARG A 61 -34.41 1.26 -13.59
CA ARG A 61 -34.96 2.53 -14.09
C ARG A 61 -36.39 2.71 -13.57
N GLY A 62 -36.88 3.96 -13.55
CA GLY A 62 -38.25 4.28 -13.13
C GLY A 62 -38.58 3.78 -11.71
N SER A 63 -39.80 3.28 -11.53
CA SER A 63 -40.33 2.84 -10.23
C SER A 63 -39.52 1.72 -9.55
N ASP A 64 -38.81 0.88 -10.32
CA ASP A 64 -37.91 -0.12 -9.77
C ASP A 64 -36.65 0.50 -9.18
N ALA A 65 -36.13 1.56 -9.80
CA ALA A 65 -35.05 2.35 -9.21
C ALA A 65 -35.55 3.05 -7.94
N ASP A 66 -36.71 3.70 -7.98
CA ASP A 66 -37.25 4.46 -6.85
C ASP A 66 -37.50 3.60 -5.60
N ARG A 67 -38.05 2.40 -5.76
CA ARG A 67 -38.21 1.43 -4.67
C ARG A 67 -36.88 0.90 -4.13
N ALA A 68 -35.82 0.97 -4.95
CA ALA A 68 -34.51 0.42 -4.66
C ALA A 68 -33.51 1.43 -4.05
N ARG A 69 -33.73 2.75 -4.19
CA ARG A 69 -32.86 3.80 -3.64
C ARG A 69 -32.69 3.65 -2.12
N MET A 70 -31.44 3.67 -1.67
CA MET A 70 -31.04 3.74 -0.26
C MET A 70 -30.92 5.20 0.21
N VAL A 71 -30.55 6.12 -0.68
CA VAL A 71 -30.41 7.56 -0.39
C VAL A 71 -31.54 8.32 -1.07
N ARG A 72 -32.47 8.82 -0.25
CA ARG A 72 -33.61 9.62 -0.69
C ARG A 72 -33.34 11.09 -0.48
N LEU A 73 -32.66 11.73 -1.43
CA LEU A 73 -32.28 13.15 -1.35
C LEU A 73 -33.47 14.09 -1.13
N GLU A 74 -34.67 13.68 -1.51
CA GLU A 74 -35.95 14.34 -1.20
C GLU A 74 -36.20 14.51 0.31
N GLU A 75 -35.75 13.59 1.16
CA GLU A 75 -35.87 13.65 2.63
C GLU A 75 -34.84 14.63 3.26
N TYR A 76 -33.90 15.16 2.44
CA TYR A 76 -32.84 16.10 2.84
C TYR A 76 -32.97 17.47 2.15
N LYS A 77 -34.05 17.74 1.41
CA LYS A 77 -34.30 19.03 0.74
C LYS A 77 -34.53 20.13 1.77
N GLY A 78 -33.63 21.11 1.79
CA GLY A 78 -33.60 22.19 2.79
C GLY A 78 -32.19 22.58 3.24
N GLY A 79 -31.15 21.85 2.81
CA GLY A 79 -29.74 22.18 3.09
C GLY A 79 -29.26 21.78 4.49
N LYS A 80 -30.15 21.25 5.32
CA LYS A 80 -29.85 20.55 6.56
C LYS A 80 -30.65 19.25 6.56
N GLY A 81 -29.97 18.11 6.73
CA GLY A 81 -30.62 16.93 7.31
C GLY A 81 -30.88 17.17 8.80
N ARG A 82 -31.06 16.10 9.58
CA ARG A 82 -30.99 16.23 11.04
C ARG A 82 -29.58 16.70 11.41
N ASP A 83 -29.43 17.45 12.50
CA ASP A 83 -28.20 18.20 12.81
C ASP A 83 -26.89 17.41 12.51
N GLY A 84 -26.10 17.92 11.57
CA GLY A 84 -24.80 17.34 11.18
C GLY A 84 -24.83 16.26 10.10
N GLU A 85 -25.99 15.84 9.60
CA GLU A 85 -26.11 15.00 8.40
C GLU A 85 -25.78 15.78 7.13
N ARG A 86 -25.04 15.17 6.20
CA ARG A 86 -24.74 15.76 4.88
C ARG A 86 -25.07 14.77 3.76
N ALA A 87 -26.08 15.09 2.96
CA ALA A 87 -26.44 14.35 1.75
C ALA A 87 -26.35 15.22 0.49
N GLY A 88 -26.23 14.61 -0.69
CA GLY A 88 -26.22 15.33 -1.96
C GLY A 88 -25.95 14.42 -3.17
N ARG A 89 -26.12 14.99 -4.37
CA ARG A 89 -25.68 14.37 -5.63
C ARG A 89 -24.29 14.85 -6.01
N LEU A 90 -23.46 13.95 -6.51
CA LEU A 90 -22.14 14.24 -7.08
C LEU A 90 -22.06 13.61 -8.47
N ASN A 91 -21.91 14.43 -9.52
CA ASN A 91 -21.64 13.95 -10.87
C ASN A 91 -20.14 14.02 -11.17
N ALA A 92 -19.60 13.04 -11.91
CA ALA A 92 -18.20 13.03 -12.30
C ALA A 92 -17.80 14.25 -13.16
N SER A 93 -18.75 14.82 -13.91
CA SER A 93 -18.59 16.05 -14.71
C SER A 93 -18.24 17.28 -13.87
N ASP A 94 -18.71 17.33 -12.62
CA ASP A 94 -18.71 18.54 -11.80
C ASP A 94 -17.39 18.69 -11.04
N VAL A 95 -16.68 17.57 -10.82
CA VAL A 95 -15.35 17.54 -10.21
C VAL A 95 -14.31 17.86 -11.29
N ARG A 96 -14.08 19.16 -11.51
CA ARG A 96 -13.02 19.66 -12.38
C ARG A 96 -11.67 19.55 -11.70
N ILE A 97 -10.66 19.14 -12.47
CA ILE A 97 -9.28 18.99 -12.04
C ILE A 97 -8.42 19.72 -13.07
N GLU A 98 -7.57 20.63 -12.61
CA GLU A 98 -6.78 21.54 -13.45
C GLU A 98 -5.32 21.49 -13.01
N THR A 99 -4.39 21.29 -13.97
CA THR A 99 -2.95 21.46 -13.73
C THR A 99 -2.65 22.90 -13.30
N VAL A 100 -1.70 23.05 -12.38
CA VAL A 100 -1.23 24.35 -11.90
C VAL A 100 0.27 24.45 -12.17
N GLN A 101 0.71 25.57 -12.73
CA GLN A 101 2.14 25.80 -13.00
C GLN A 101 2.92 25.91 -11.67
N PRO A 102 4.09 25.27 -11.55
CA PRO A 102 4.94 25.37 -10.37
C PRO A 102 5.49 26.79 -10.18
N LEU A 103 6.00 27.10 -8.98
CA LEU A 103 6.60 28.40 -8.67
C LEU A 103 8.04 28.53 -9.20
N ARG A 104 8.67 27.40 -9.53
CA ARG A 104 10.02 27.29 -10.08
C ARG A 104 10.05 26.38 -11.30
N LYS A 105 11.12 26.45 -12.08
CA LYS A 105 11.42 25.45 -13.12
C LYS A 105 11.69 24.10 -12.42
N MET A 106 11.02 23.05 -12.90
CA MET A 106 11.23 21.68 -12.42
C MET A 106 12.24 20.97 -13.30
N GLU A 107 13.23 20.32 -12.69
CA GLU A 107 14.23 19.50 -13.39
C GLU A 107 13.93 18.03 -13.12
N VAL A 108 13.24 17.40 -14.07
CA VAL A 108 12.87 15.97 -14.00
C VAL A 108 14.01 15.14 -14.57
N ALA A 109 14.35 14.04 -13.90
CA ALA A 109 15.38 13.12 -14.39
C ALA A 109 14.98 12.45 -15.73
N LYS A 110 15.95 11.77 -16.35
CA LYS A 110 15.74 10.95 -17.54
C LYS A 110 16.29 9.54 -17.28
N LEU A 111 15.78 8.55 -18.00
CA LEU A 111 16.33 7.20 -17.93
C LEU A 111 17.78 7.18 -18.43
N ALA A 112 18.62 6.45 -17.72
CA ALA A 112 19.99 6.17 -18.12
C ALA A 112 20.09 4.79 -18.78
N HIS A 113 21.33 4.40 -19.14
CA HIS A 113 21.70 3.03 -19.55
C HIS A 113 21.00 2.47 -20.82
N GLY A 114 20.33 3.30 -21.62
CA GLY A 114 19.59 2.87 -22.80
C GLY A 114 18.19 2.32 -22.50
N LEU A 115 17.66 2.55 -21.29
CA LEU A 115 16.37 2.06 -20.81
C LEU A 115 15.18 2.78 -21.46
N GLU A 116 15.37 3.94 -22.08
CA GLU A 116 14.33 4.69 -22.79
C GLU A 116 13.66 3.88 -23.92
N ARG A 117 14.33 2.84 -24.44
CA ARG A 117 13.73 1.91 -25.42
C ARG A 117 12.53 1.12 -24.89
N VAL A 118 12.42 0.93 -23.57
CA VAL A 118 11.34 0.20 -22.90
C VAL A 118 10.01 0.95 -23.02
N LEU A 119 10.07 2.29 -23.04
CA LEU A 119 8.89 3.16 -23.08
C LEU A 119 8.06 2.99 -24.37
N PHE A 120 8.71 2.62 -25.48
CA PHE A 120 8.14 2.61 -26.82
C PHE A 120 7.92 1.21 -27.40
N LYS A 121 8.34 0.15 -26.69
CA LYS A 121 8.19 -1.24 -27.11
C LYS A 121 7.30 -2.00 -26.11
N PRO A 122 6.14 -2.55 -26.53
CA PRO A 122 5.22 -3.21 -25.62
C PRO A 122 5.81 -4.51 -25.04
N GLY A 123 5.24 -4.95 -23.91
CA GLY A 123 5.65 -6.18 -23.23
C GLY A 123 6.86 -6.00 -22.32
N VAL A 124 7.43 -7.13 -21.88
CA VAL A 124 8.55 -7.17 -20.94
C VAL A 124 9.88 -7.21 -21.70
N HIS A 125 10.84 -6.45 -21.20
CA HIS A 125 12.21 -6.36 -21.70
C HIS A 125 13.16 -7.08 -20.76
N TRP A 126 13.60 -8.27 -21.16
CA TRP A 126 14.62 -9.03 -20.45
C TRP A 126 15.92 -8.22 -20.35
N LEU A 127 16.50 -8.12 -19.15
CA LEU A 127 17.82 -7.54 -18.98
C LEU A 127 18.89 -8.42 -19.66
N ARG A 128 18.82 -9.71 -19.37
CA ARG A 128 19.60 -10.79 -19.94
C ARG A 128 18.64 -11.80 -20.53
N ASP A 129 18.84 -12.17 -21.79
CA ASP A 129 18.07 -13.22 -22.43
C ASP A 129 18.40 -14.58 -21.79
N ASN A 130 17.35 -15.34 -21.45
CA ASN A 130 17.50 -16.57 -20.67
C ASN A 130 17.95 -17.79 -21.52
N GLN A 131 17.81 -17.74 -22.85
CA GLN A 131 18.21 -18.84 -23.73
C GLN A 131 19.66 -18.71 -24.22
N SER A 132 20.03 -17.52 -24.68
CA SER A 132 21.37 -17.22 -25.20
C SER A 132 22.36 -16.75 -24.13
N GLY A 133 21.86 -16.33 -22.96
CA GLY A 133 22.67 -15.73 -21.91
C GLY A 133 23.23 -14.34 -22.25
N GLN A 134 22.83 -13.73 -23.37
CA GLN A 134 23.30 -12.41 -23.79
C GLN A 134 22.55 -11.27 -23.09
N TYR A 135 23.24 -10.16 -22.82
CA TYR A 135 22.61 -8.98 -22.21
C TYR A 135 22.03 -8.04 -23.28
N ASN A 136 20.75 -7.67 -23.12
CA ASN A 136 20.08 -6.69 -23.98
C ASN A 136 20.41 -5.23 -23.59
N TYR A 137 20.97 -5.04 -22.40
CA TYR A 137 21.38 -3.77 -21.81
C TYR A 137 22.76 -3.91 -21.16
N LYS A 138 23.26 -2.90 -20.44
CA LYS A 138 24.54 -2.99 -19.74
C LYS A 138 24.48 -4.05 -18.63
N GLU A 139 25.41 -5.00 -18.63
CA GLU A 139 25.55 -6.06 -17.61
C GLU A 139 25.56 -5.51 -16.18
N SER A 140 26.18 -4.33 -15.97
CA SER A 140 26.22 -3.68 -14.66
C SER A 140 24.84 -3.52 -14.02
N LEU A 141 23.80 -3.25 -14.81
CA LEU A 141 22.41 -3.10 -14.35
C LEU A 141 21.85 -4.33 -13.64
N GLN A 142 22.45 -5.51 -13.85
CA GLN A 142 21.97 -6.71 -13.17
C GLN A 142 22.14 -6.57 -11.67
N ASN A 143 23.24 -5.98 -11.19
CA ASN A 143 23.56 -6.01 -9.77
C ASN A 143 22.81 -4.90 -9.01
N VAL A 144 22.03 -5.32 -8.00
CA VAL A 144 21.36 -4.39 -7.07
C VAL A 144 22.28 -4.22 -5.85
N LEU A 145 22.61 -2.97 -5.52
CA LEU A 145 23.34 -2.64 -4.30
C LEU A 145 22.50 -3.02 -3.07
N ASP A 146 23.13 -3.63 -2.06
CA ASP A 146 22.45 -3.92 -0.80
C ASP A 146 21.91 -2.64 -0.14
N VAL A 147 20.70 -2.75 0.41
CA VAL A 147 19.94 -1.62 0.95
C VAL A 147 20.70 -0.84 2.02
N ASP A 148 21.49 -1.51 2.86
CA ASP A 148 22.22 -0.87 3.96
C ASP A 148 23.61 -0.37 3.53
N LEU A 149 24.04 -0.61 2.28
CA LEU A 149 25.25 -0.02 1.69
C LEU A 149 24.99 1.31 0.94
N PHE A 150 23.73 1.58 0.56
CA PHE A 150 23.32 2.86 0.00
C PHE A 150 23.21 3.93 1.11
N ASP A 151 23.58 5.17 0.80
CA ASP A 151 23.48 6.31 1.71
C ASP A 151 22.22 7.12 1.45
N PHE A 152 21.15 6.87 2.21
CA PHE A 152 19.90 7.63 2.06
C PHE A 152 20.00 9.09 2.54
N ASP A 153 21.03 9.47 3.32
CA ASP A 153 21.31 10.89 3.66
C ASP A 153 21.95 11.66 2.50
N ALA A 154 22.36 10.95 1.44
CA ALA A 154 22.85 11.57 0.21
C ALA A 154 21.71 11.94 -0.76
N LEU A 155 20.48 11.48 -0.52
CA LEU A 155 19.29 11.89 -1.26
C LEU A 155 18.63 13.13 -0.63
N PRO A 156 17.85 13.91 -1.39
CA PRO A 156 17.04 14.98 -0.84
C PRO A 156 16.08 14.51 0.27
N PRO A 157 15.85 15.31 1.32
CA PRO A 157 14.98 14.92 2.43
C PRO A 157 13.52 14.84 1.99
N TYR A 158 12.83 13.76 2.38
CA TYR A 158 11.41 13.56 2.08
C TYR A 158 10.52 14.64 2.74
N LEU A 159 9.81 15.41 1.92
CA LEU A 159 8.91 16.49 2.33
C LEU A 159 7.46 16.01 2.43
N THR A 160 6.90 16.04 3.65
CA THR A 160 5.45 15.85 3.86
C THR A 160 4.67 17.09 3.42
N SER A 161 3.36 16.92 3.16
CA SER A 161 2.50 18.02 2.67
C SER A 161 2.46 19.20 3.63
N SER A 162 2.52 18.94 4.94
CA SER A 162 2.56 19.99 5.98
C SER A 162 3.93 20.70 6.10
N LYS A 163 4.94 20.32 5.32
CA LYS A 163 6.31 20.85 5.38
C LYS A 163 6.85 21.35 4.03
N ASP A 164 6.09 21.21 2.95
CA ASP A 164 6.48 21.73 1.63
C ASP A 164 6.08 23.21 1.49
N PRO A 165 7.03 24.16 1.49
CA PRO A 165 6.72 25.58 1.37
C PRO A 165 6.08 25.94 0.02
N GLU A 166 6.41 25.24 -1.07
CA GLU A 166 5.85 25.49 -2.40
C GLU A 166 4.38 25.07 -2.44
N LEU A 167 4.06 23.86 -1.96
CA LEU A 167 2.67 23.40 -1.84
C LEU A 167 1.84 24.30 -0.90
N LEU A 168 2.37 24.70 0.26
CA LEU A 168 1.66 25.57 1.19
C LEU A 168 1.38 26.95 0.58
N ALA A 169 2.37 27.57 -0.08
CA ALA A 169 2.21 28.85 -0.78
C ALA A 169 1.18 28.77 -1.91
N MET A 170 1.20 27.68 -2.69
CA MET A 170 0.23 27.44 -3.77
C MET A 170 -1.19 27.22 -3.24
N THR A 171 -1.34 26.49 -2.14
CA THR A 171 -2.63 26.25 -1.48
C THR A 171 -3.27 27.56 -1.02
N LYS A 172 -2.46 28.44 -0.41
CA LYS A 172 -2.86 29.81 -0.01
C LYS A 172 -3.23 30.68 -1.22
N LYS A 173 -2.36 30.74 -2.24
CA LYS A 173 -2.56 31.52 -3.48
C LYS A 173 -3.84 31.14 -4.24
N HIS A 174 -4.21 29.87 -4.21
CA HIS A 174 -5.40 29.36 -4.90
C HIS A 174 -6.63 29.18 -3.98
N HIS A 175 -6.56 29.68 -2.73
CA HIS A 175 -7.64 29.63 -1.74
C HIS A 175 -8.26 28.24 -1.54
N LYS A 176 -7.40 27.21 -1.41
CA LYS A 176 -7.82 25.81 -1.25
C LYS A 176 -7.92 25.43 0.23
N ARG A 177 -8.95 24.65 0.60
CA ARG A 177 -9.20 24.19 1.98
C ARG A 177 -8.23 23.09 2.40
N PHE A 178 -7.79 22.26 1.46
CA PHE A 178 -6.95 21.09 1.71
C PHE A 178 -5.72 21.06 0.78
N CYS A 179 -4.62 20.50 1.25
CA CYS A 179 -3.50 20.13 0.39
C CYS A 179 -2.88 18.78 0.76
N GLY A 180 -2.37 18.04 -0.24
CA GLY A 180 -1.86 16.69 -0.03
C GLY A 180 -0.95 16.18 -1.15
N SER A 181 -0.16 15.16 -0.84
CA SER A 181 0.67 14.43 -1.80
C SER A 181 0.00 13.14 -2.26
N THR A 182 0.47 12.57 -3.37
CA THR A 182 0.09 11.21 -3.82
C THR A 182 0.28 10.17 -2.71
N SER A 183 1.36 10.26 -1.93
CA SER A 183 1.65 9.35 -0.81
C SER A 183 0.60 9.37 0.31
N SER A 184 -0.02 10.53 0.63
CA SER A 184 -1.07 10.61 1.66
C SER A 184 -2.49 10.45 1.09
N MET A 185 -2.73 10.84 -0.16
CA MET A 185 -4.07 10.85 -0.76
C MET A 185 -4.48 9.54 -1.46
N THR A 186 -3.57 8.81 -2.10
CA THR A 186 -3.93 7.62 -2.92
C THR A 186 -4.61 6.51 -2.13
N GLY A 187 -4.28 6.35 -0.84
CA GLY A 187 -4.98 5.43 0.05
C GLY A 187 -6.44 5.85 0.33
N LEU A 188 -6.67 7.13 0.63
CA LEU A 188 -8.02 7.68 0.86
C LEU A 188 -8.89 7.56 -0.40
N LEU A 189 -8.31 7.85 -1.57
CA LEU A 189 -8.96 7.68 -2.87
C LEU A 189 -9.28 6.20 -3.17
N SER A 190 -8.45 5.26 -2.70
CA SER A 190 -8.73 3.82 -2.83
C SER A 190 -9.94 3.40 -1.99
N GLN A 191 -10.04 3.88 -0.74
CA GLN A 191 -11.21 3.63 0.12
C GLN A 191 -12.49 4.24 -0.45
N CYS A 192 -12.40 5.45 -1.03
CA CYS A 192 -13.49 6.06 -1.78
C CYS A 192 -13.87 5.24 -3.02
N TYR A 193 -12.88 4.76 -3.79
CA TYR A 193 -13.09 3.93 -4.97
C TYR A 193 -13.85 2.64 -4.67
N PHE A 194 -13.48 1.92 -3.60
CA PHE A 194 -14.16 0.70 -3.19
C PHE A 194 -15.66 0.96 -2.91
N LEU A 195 -16.00 2.13 -2.32
CA LEU A 195 -17.38 2.52 -2.10
C LEU A 195 -18.09 2.91 -3.40
N ILE A 196 -17.54 3.82 -4.22
CA ILE A 196 -18.23 4.28 -5.44
C ILE A 196 -18.40 3.15 -6.47
N SER A 197 -17.40 2.28 -6.63
CA SER A 197 -17.44 1.15 -7.58
C SER A 197 -18.23 -0.05 -7.06
N ARG A 198 -18.63 -0.03 -5.77
CA ARG A 198 -19.23 -1.16 -5.05
C ARG A 198 -18.38 -2.43 -5.21
N TRP A 199 -17.09 -2.30 -4.89
CA TRP A 199 -16.11 -3.38 -4.98
C TRP A 199 -16.00 -4.01 -6.38
N LYS A 200 -15.88 -3.19 -7.43
CA LYS A 200 -15.49 -3.71 -8.76
C LYS A 200 -14.09 -4.32 -8.66
N GLU A 201 -14.00 -5.64 -8.85
CA GLU A 201 -12.73 -6.35 -8.92
C GLU A 201 -11.94 -5.98 -10.19
N PRO A 202 -10.60 -5.99 -10.15
CA PRO A 202 -9.80 -5.83 -11.36
C PRO A 202 -9.98 -7.02 -12.31
N GLU A 203 -9.78 -6.76 -13.61
CA GLU A 203 -9.89 -7.76 -14.67
C GLU A 203 -8.65 -8.66 -14.72
N LEU A 204 -8.83 -9.92 -14.33
CA LEU A 204 -7.82 -10.97 -14.23
C LEU A 204 -7.95 -12.05 -15.32
N LYS A 205 -8.67 -11.77 -16.42
CA LYS A 205 -8.59 -12.57 -17.67
C LYS A 205 -7.28 -12.34 -18.42
N GLY A 206 -6.98 -13.26 -19.33
CA GLY A 206 -5.81 -13.20 -20.22
C GLY A 206 -4.49 -13.52 -19.53
N PHE A 207 -4.56 -14.16 -18.36
CA PHE A 207 -3.42 -14.81 -17.71
C PHE A 207 -3.44 -16.32 -17.99
N SER A 208 -2.31 -16.98 -17.82
CA SER A 208 -2.16 -18.44 -17.95
C SER A 208 -3.15 -19.22 -17.07
N GLN A 209 -3.58 -20.40 -17.51
CA GLN A 209 -4.62 -21.21 -16.83
C GLN A 209 -4.34 -21.47 -15.34
N GLY A 210 -3.07 -21.60 -14.93
CA GLY A 210 -2.70 -21.78 -13.52
C GLY A 210 -3.10 -20.64 -12.57
N PHE A 211 -3.52 -19.48 -13.11
CA PHE A 211 -4.05 -18.37 -12.31
C PHE A 211 -5.53 -18.51 -11.96
N ASP A 212 -6.29 -19.39 -12.61
CA ASP A 212 -7.74 -19.56 -12.39
C ASP A 212 -8.08 -20.07 -10.97
N GLU A 213 -7.15 -20.80 -10.34
CA GLU A 213 -7.27 -21.32 -8.98
C GLU A 213 -6.83 -20.30 -7.91
N LEU A 214 -6.15 -19.21 -8.30
CA LEU A 214 -5.64 -18.23 -7.38
C LEU A 214 -6.73 -17.23 -6.93
N PRO A 215 -6.64 -16.64 -5.71
CA PRO A 215 -7.66 -15.71 -5.23
C PRO A 215 -7.85 -14.51 -6.18
N THR A 216 -9.10 -14.15 -6.49
CA THR A 216 -9.43 -12.99 -7.33
C THR A 216 -9.47 -11.68 -6.54
N GLY A 217 -9.97 -10.60 -7.15
CA GLY A 217 -10.15 -9.31 -6.51
C GLY A 217 -8.87 -8.59 -6.12
N PHE A 218 -9.00 -7.51 -5.36
CA PHE A 218 -7.85 -6.84 -4.75
C PHE A 218 -7.15 -7.74 -3.72
N SER A 219 -5.85 -7.52 -3.49
CA SER A 219 -5.13 -8.17 -2.39
C SER A 219 -5.57 -7.62 -1.04
N GLU A 220 -5.40 -8.38 0.05
CA GLU A 220 -5.75 -7.90 1.39
C GLU A 220 -5.01 -6.61 1.78
N GLY A 221 -3.77 -6.44 1.32
CA GLY A 221 -2.96 -5.24 1.57
C GLY A 221 -3.50 -3.99 0.89
N ALA A 222 -4.17 -4.15 -0.27
CA ALA A 222 -4.84 -3.05 -0.96
C ALA A 222 -6.17 -2.66 -0.30
N LYS A 223 -6.79 -3.58 0.46
CA LYS A 223 -8.08 -3.37 1.16
C LYS A 223 -7.91 -2.71 2.53
N LEU A 224 -6.70 -2.70 3.10
CA LEU A 224 -6.46 -2.23 4.46
C LEU A 224 -6.99 -0.81 4.70
N PRO A 225 -7.56 -0.52 5.90
CA PRO A 225 -7.99 0.81 6.27
C PRO A 225 -6.86 1.82 6.14
N VAL A 226 -7.19 3.08 5.84
CA VAL A 226 -6.18 4.13 5.62
C VAL A 226 -6.34 5.23 6.66
N SER A 227 -5.22 5.66 7.25
CA SER A 227 -5.19 6.69 8.28
C SER A 227 -4.25 7.84 7.91
N VAL A 228 -4.69 9.06 8.21
CA VAL A 228 -3.98 10.30 7.88
C VAL A 228 -4.14 11.32 9.01
N ARG A 229 -3.28 12.34 9.00
CA ARG A 229 -3.43 13.54 9.85
C ARG A 229 -3.73 14.76 8.98
N LEU A 230 -4.83 15.43 9.29
CA LEU A 230 -5.13 16.78 8.79
C LEU A 230 -4.49 17.79 9.73
N ARG A 231 -3.32 18.29 9.36
CA ARG A 231 -2.61 19.34 10.12
C ARG A 231 -3.11 20.71 9.72
N ARG A 232 -3.78 21.40 10.65
CA ARG A 232 -4.24 22.77 10.42
C ARG A 232 -3.05 23.70 10.28
N GLN A 233 -3.01 24.48 9.20
CA GLN A 233 -1.98 25.47 8.93
C GLN A 233 -2.34 26.83 9.55
N PRO A 234 -1.37 27.74 9.77
CA PRO A 234 -1.64 29.07 10.32
C PRO A 234 -2.71 29.85 9.54
N ASP A 235 -2.63 29.79 8.20
CA ASP A 235 -3.59 30.39 7.25
C ASP A 235 -4.98 29.70 7.22
N GLY A 236 -5.20 28.66 8.04
CA GLY A 236 -6.50 28.06 8.28
C GLY A 236 -6.93 26.93 7.34
N PHE A 237 -6.17 26.65 6.28
CA PHE A 237 -6.32 25.44 5.48
C PHE A 237 -5.63 24.23 6.14
N TYR A 238 -5.79 23.04 5.56
CA TYR A 238 -5.36 21.77 6.14
C TYR A 238 -4.41 21.00 5.23
N ALA A 239 -3.26 20.57 5.75
CA ALA A 239 -2.33 19.69 5.05
C ALA A 239 -2.56 18.22 5.43
N ILE A 240 -2.61 17.31 4.45
CA ILE A 240 -2.80 15.87 4.65
C ILE A 240 -1.46 15.15 4.66
N ASP A 241 -1.05 14.70 5.84
CA ASP A 241 0.12 13.85 6.02
C ASP A 241 -0.32 12.40 6.35
N ALA A 242 0.49 11.41 6.01
CA ALA A 242 0.28 10.01 6.41
C ALA A 242 0.42 9.86 7.95
N ASP A 243 -0.32 8.94 8.57
CA ASP A 243 -0.33 8.76 10.03
C ASP A 243 0.82 7.86 10.49
N LYS A 244 2.00 8.49 10.64
CA LYS A 244 3.23 7.87 11.12
C LYS A 244 3.10 7.00 12.38
N GLY A 245 2.14 7.28 13.27
CA GLY A 245 1.91 6.43 14.45
C GLY A 245 1.46 4.99 14.11
N THR A 246 0.87 4.77 12.93
CA THR A 246 0.66 3.43 12.36
C THR A 246 1.65 3.08 11.27
N ASP A 247 2.16 4.07 10.52
CA ASP A 247 3.06 3.79 9.41
C ASP A 247 4.48 3.42 9.89
N GLU A 248 5.01 3.91 11.02
CA GLU A 248 6.40 3.63 11.46
C GLU A 248 6.66 2.13 11.73
N ALA A 249 5.70 1.41 12.33
CA ALA A 249 5.80 -0.05 12.49
C ALA A 249 5.65 -0.82 11.15
N ILE A 250 4.88 -0.28 10.21
CA ILE A 250 4.67 -0.85 8.87
C ILE A 250 5.88 -0.57 7.96
N ASP A 251 6.51 0.60 8.11
CA ASP A 251 7.69 1.06 7.38
C ASP A 251 8.93 0.29 7.84
N ASN A 252 9.15 0.11 9.15
CA ASN A 252 10.27 -0.71 9.65
C ASN A 252 10.18 -2.16 9.17
N SER A 253 8.98 -2.75 9.12
CA SER A 253 8.79 -4.10 8.56
C SER A 253 8.86 -4.12 7.02
N ASN A 254 8.68 -2.97 6.33
CA ASN A 254 8.81 -2.82 4.87
C ASN A 254 10.18 -2.27 4.44
N TYR A 255 11.11 -2.02 5.37
CA TYR A 255 12.30 -1.20 5.14
C TYR A 255 13.05 -1.56 3.86
N VAL A 256 13.31 -2.85 3.61
CA VAL A 256 13.99 -3.33 2.40
C VAL A 256 13.27 -2.88 1.12
N LEU A 257 11.94 -2.99 1.07
CA LEU A 257 11.16 -2.64 -0.12
C LEU A 257 11.06 -1.12 -0.32
N THR A 258 10.76 -0.37 0.74
CA THR A 258 10.61 1.09 0.68
C THR A 258 11.94 1.78 0.36
N SER A 259 13.04 1.32 0.96
CA SER A 259 14.38 1.90 0.79
C SER A 259 15.02 1.50 -0.55
N LEU A 260 14.87 0.24 -1.01
CA LEU A 260 15.38 -0.16 -2.33
C LEU A 260 14.66 0.56 -3.48
N GLY A 261 13.39 0.95 -3.32
CA GLY A 261 12.69 1.81 -4.28
C GLY A 261 13.50 3.05 -4.65
N LYS A 262 13.83 3.87 -3.63
CA LYS A 262 14.61 5.11 -3.78
C LYS A 262 16.01 4.89 -4.35
N SER A 263 16.70 3.84 -3.88
CA SER A 263 18.05 3.50 -4.38
C SER A 263 18.00 3.15 -5.88
N LEU A 264 17.02 2.35 -6.29
CA LEU A 264 16.85 1.94 -7.68
C LEU A 264 16.30 3.07 -8.57
N GLU A 265 15.42 3.94 -8.08
CA GLU A 265 15.00 5.17 -8.77
C GLU A 265 16.21 6.02 -9.18
N LYS A 266 17.17 6.22 -8.27
CA LYS A 266 18.44 6.88 -8.59
C LYS A 266 19.31 6.03 -9.53
N TYR A 267 19.41 4.72 -9.32
CA TYR A 267 20.22 3.83 -10.17
C TYR A 267 19.80 3.82 -11.64
N LEU A 268 18.49 3.84 -11.91
CA LEU A 268 17.92 3.82 -13.26
C LEU A 268 18.04 5.17 -13.99
N THR A 269 18.36 6.26 -13.27
CA THR A 269 18.39 7.63 -13.81
C THR A 269 19.80 8.23 -13.94
N VAL A 270 20.84 7.61 -13.35
CA VAL A 270 22.22 8.12 -13.45
C VAL A 270 23.25 7.07 -13.91
N PRO A 271 24.36 7.48 -14.55
CA PRO A 271 25.45 6.58 -14.91
C PRO A 271 26.08 5.86 -13.70
N PRO A 272 26.69 4.66 -13.86
CA PRO A 272 27.18 3.88 -12.73
C PRO A 272 28.24 4.58 -11.88
N ASN A 273 29.09 5.42 -12.49
CA ASN A 273 30.11 6.21 -11.79
C ASN A 273 29.52 7.36 -10.96
N GLU A 274 28.35 7.90 -11.35
CA GLU A 274 27.62 8.87 -10.53
C GLU A 274 26.86 8.14 -9.41
N PHE A 275 26.22 7.01 -9.71
CA PHE A 275 25.53 6.20 -8.70
C PHE A 275 26.47 5.74 -7.59
N ALA A 276 27.70 5.33 -7.93
CA ALA A 276 28.72 4.93 -6.96
C ALA A 276 29.06 6.01 -5.93
N LEU A 277 28.76 7.29 -6.20
CA LEU A 277 28.91 8.37 -5.22
C LEU A 277 27.87 8.31 -4.10
N TYR A 278 26.72 7.66 -4.30
CA TYR A 278 25.67 7.49 -3.29
C TYR A 278 25.87 6.24 -2.41
N GLU A 279 26.91 5.45 -2.65
CA GLU A 279 27.35 4.39 -1.73
C GLU A 279 27.94 5.00 -0.45
N ARG A 280 27.68 4.40 0.71
CA ARG A 280 28.20 4.87 2.02
C ARG A 280 29.73 5.00 2.10
N ILE A 281 30.46 4.20 1.32
CA ILE A 281 31.93 4.30 1.22
C ILE A 281 32.39 5.56 0.46
N ASN A 282 31.53 6.15 -0.37
CA ASN A 282 31.85 7.23 -1.31
C ASN A 282 31.07 8.53 -1.07
N SER A 283 29.96 8.53 -0.34
CA SER A 283 29.04 9.68 -0.21
C SER A 283 29.60 10.94 0.45
N HIS A 284 30.74 10.83 1.13
CA HIS A 284 31.56 11.96 1.56
C HIS A 284 32.12 12.79 0.37
N LYS A 285 32.14 12.24 -0.85
CA LYS A 285 32.57 12.92 -2.09
C LYS A 285 31.44 13.74 -2.74
N LEU A 286 30.18 13.52 -2.35
CA LEU A 286 29.06 14.25 -2.92
C LEU A 286 29.07 15.71 -2.43
N PRO A 287 28.96 16.70 -3.34
CA PRO A 287 28.88 18.10 -2.93
C PRO A 287 27.57 18.36 -2.16
N PRO A 288 27.55 19.29 -1.19
CA PRO A 288 26.33 19.62 -0.44
C PRO A 288 25.13 19.97 -1.33
N SER A 289 25.37 20.67 -2.43
CA SER A 289 24.35 21.06 -3.42
C SER A 289 23.60 19.88 -4.04
N ALA A 290 24.21 18.70 -4.17
CA ALA A 290 23.54 17.49 -4.66
C ALA A 290 22.52 16.92 -3.65
N ARG A 291 22.71 17.20 -2.36
CA ARG A 291 21.78 16.80 -1.28
C ARG A 291 20.67 17.83 -1.05
N GLU A 292 20.91 19.08 -1.48
CA GLU A 292 19.97 20.20 -1.41
C GLU A 292 19.09 20.34 -2.66
N GLN A 293 19.33 19.54 -3.71
CA GLN A 293 18.57 19.58 -4.95
C GLN A 293 17.09 19.27 -4.69
N GLN A 294 16.21 20.21 -5.05
CA GLN A 294 14.78 20.09 -4.78
C GLN A 294 14.09 19.19 -5.81
N GLU A 295 13.48 18.11 -5.32
CA GLU A 295 12.62 17.19 -6.07
C GLU A 295 11.66 17.88 -7.05
N ALA A 296 11.43 17.27 -8.20
CA ALA A 296 10.51 17.78 -9.21
C ALA A 296 9.06 17.40 -8.88
N TYR A 297 8.12 18.34 -9.06
CA TYR A 297 6.71 18.14 -8.74
C TYR A 297 5.75 18.61 -9.85
N HIS A 298 4.67 17.87 -10.04
CA HIS A 298 3.46 18.34 -10.73
C HIS A 298 2.42 18.76 -9.68
N TYR A 299 1.78 19.92 -9.92
CA TYR A 299 0.69 20.43 -9.09
C TYR A 299 -0.64 20.39 -9.85
N ALA A 300 -1.71 20.00 -9.16
CA ALA A 300 -3.07 19.99 -9.68
C ALA A 300 -4.04 20.53 -8.62
N LYS A 301 -5.11 21.20 -9.03
CA LYS A 301 -6.16 21.70 -8.12
C LYS A 301 -7.53 21.13 -8.51
N SER A 302 -8.39 20.96 -7.52
CA SER A 302 -9.82 20.67 -7.69
C SER A 302 -10.66 21.78 -7.05
N SER A 303 -11.90 21.51 -6.61
CA SER A 303 -12.72 22.52 -5.95
C SER A 303 -12.10 22.93 -4.60
N GLN A 304 -11.75 21.96 -3.75
CA GLN A 304 -11.20 22.18 -2.40
C GLN A 304 -9.70 21.87 -2.26
N PHE A 305 -9.11 21.05 -3.14
CA PHE A 305 -7.71 20.62 -3.01
C PHE A 305 -6.70 21.45 -3.82
N MET A 306 -5.49 21.56 -3.26
CA MET A 306 -4.22 21.61 -3.99
C MET A 306 -3.48 20.28 -3.81
N MET A 307 -3.11 19.60 -4.90
CA MET A 307 -2.49 18.28 -4.90
C MET A 307 -1.09 18.35 -5.51
N ARG A 308 -0.18 17.50 -5.03
CA ARG A 308 1.20 17.37 -5.52
C ARG A 308 1.54 15.91 -5.84
N SER A 309 2.15 15.65 -7.00
CA SER A 309 2.89 14.41 -7.26
C SER A 309 4.37 14.72 -7.45
N GLN A 310 5.24 13.86 -6.96
CA GLN A 310 6.64 13.81 -7.39
C GLN A 310 6.69 13.34 -8.85
N LEU A 311 7.74 13.75 -9.57
CA LEU A 311 7.99 13.41 -10.97
C LEU A 311 9.34 12.71 -11.06
N ASP A 312 9.31 11.38 -11.17
CA ASP A 312 10.51 10.55 -11.11
C ASP A 312 11.31 10.60 -12.43
N CYS A 313 10.63 10.66 -13.58
CA CYS A 313 11.29 10.62 -14.89
C CYS A 313 10.53 11.32 -16.03
N SER A 314 11.24 11.64 -17.11
CA SER A 314 10.73 12.32 -18.30
C SER A 314 11.33 11.83 -19.63
N ASP A 315 10.50 11.85 -20.68
CA ASP A 315 10.87 11.67 -22.08
C ASP A 315 9.93 12.48 -22.97
N GLU A 316 10.47 13.43 -23.74
CA GLU A 316 9.70 14.36 -24.59
C GLU A 316 8.83 13.68 -25.66
N ARG A 317 9.09 12.41 -25.97
CA ARG A 317 8.35 11.63 -26.99
C ARG A 317 7.06 11.01 -26.44
N LEU A 318 6.85 11.01 -25.12
CA LEU A 318 5.62 10.50 -24.51
C LEU A 318 4.50 11.57 -24.54
N PRO A 319 3.23 11.20 -24.77
CA PRO A 319 2.10 12.14 -24.82
C PRO A 319 2.00 13.12 -23.64
N ARG A 320 2.25 12.64 -22.40
CA ARG A 320 2.30 13.50 -21.20
C ARG A 320 3.70 13.87 -20.72
N LYS A 321 4.75 13.48 -21.46
CA LYS A 321 6.19 13.71 -21.21
C LYS A 321 6.79 13.14 -19.93
N THR A 322 6.03 12.99 -18.85
CA THR A 322 6.53 12.47 -17.56
C THR A 322 5.96 11.09 -17.25
N PHE A 323 6.71 10.32 -16.47
CA PHE A 323 6.29 9.01 -15.99
C PHE A 323 6.94 8.68 -14.63
N ASP A 324 6.28 7.77 -13.94
CA ASP A 324 6.61 7.33 -12.59
C ASP A 324 7.60 6.16 -12.67
N LEU A 325 8.61 6.12 -11.79
CA LEU A 325 9.54 5.00 -11.70
C LEU A 325 9.13 4.09 -10.55
N LYS A 326 9.00 2.79 -10.82
CA LYS A 326 8.62 1.80 -9.83
C LYS A 326 9.49 0.57 -9.92
N THR A 327 9.61 -0.11 -8.79
CA THR A 327 10.36 -1.35 -8.67
C THR A 327 9.45 -2.44 -8.16
N ARG A 328 9.70 -3.66 -8.63
CA ARG A 328 8.91 -4.82 -8.29
C ARG A 328 9.80 -5.93 -7.76
N ALA A 329 9.87 -5.99 -6.43
CA ALA A 329 10.47 -7.12 -5.74
C ALA A 329 9.65 -8.39 -6.00
N CYS A 330 10.35 -9.50 -6.26
CA CYS A 330 9.75 -10.81 -6.47
C CYS A 330 8.87 -11.25 -5.29
N ILE A 331 7.91 -12.13 -5.58
CA ILE A 331 6.98 -12.71 -4.63
C ILE A 331 7.67 -13.31 -3.40
N SER A 332 8.84 -13.94 -3.57
CA SER A 332 9.66 -14.48 -2.47
C SER A 332 10.00 -13.41 -1.44
N ILE A 333 10.37 -12.20 -1.87
CA ILE A 333 10.69 -11.06 -1.01
C ILE A 333 9.42 -10.48 -0.41
N ARG A 334 8.37 -10.27 -1.22
CA ARG A 334 7.13 -9.61 -0.78
C ARG A 334 6.37 -10.40 0.29
N HIS A 335 6.39 -11.73 0.22
CA HIS A 335 5.70 -12.61 1.17
C HIS A 335 6.57 -13.05 2.36
N ASP A 336 7.89 -12.80 2.31
CA ASP A 336 8.85 -13.22 3.34
C ASP A 336 9.90 -12.12 3.61
N ARG A 337 9.40 -10.88 3.85
CA ARG A 337 10.17 -9.62 3.92
C ARG A 337 11.41 -9.67 4.82
N ALA A 338 11.33 -10.36 5.96
CA ALA A 338 12.46 -10.51 6.87
C ALA A 338 13.55 -11.47 6.34
N ASN A 339 13.20 -12.39 5.45
CA ASN A 339 14.10 -13.42 4.91
C ASN A 339 14.73 -13.04 3.57
N TYR A 340 14.78 -11.75 3.25
CA TYR A 340 15.27 -11.23 1.96
C TYR A 340 16.67 -11.75 1.58
N ALA A 341 17.57 -11.99 2.54
CA ALA A 341 18.92 -12.53 2.31
C ALA A 341 18.97 -14.01 1.83
N GLU A 342 17.91 -14.79 2.05
CA GLU A 342 17.73 -16.12 1.46
C GLU A 342 16.79 -16.05 0.23
N SER A 343 15.72 -15.26 0.34
CA SER A 343 14.68 -15.11 -0.68
C SER A 343 15.15 -14.41 -1.96
N CYS A 344 16.30 -13.71 -1.91
CA CYS A 344 17.00 -13.19 -3.08
C CYS A 344 17.60 -14.27 -3.98
N GLY A 345 17.59 -15.54 -3.57
CA GLY A 345 17.92 -16.66 -4.45
C GLY A 345 16.86 -16.92 -5.54
N TYR A 346 15.64 -16.42 -5.39
CA TYR A 346 14.57 -16.58 -6.36
C TYR A 346 14.87 -15.86 -7.68
N GLN A 347 14.66 -16.56 -8.81
CA GLN A 347 14.94 -16.07 -10.16
C GLN A 347 13.65 -15.85 -10.95
N ILE A 348 13.64 -14.93 -11.92
CA ILE A 348 12.64 -14.91 -13.01
C ILE A 348 13.30 -15.49 -14.26
N SER A 349 12.73 -16.57 -14.79
CA SER A 349 13.25 -17.35 -15.94
C SER A 349 12.23 -17.54 -17.07
N HIS A 350 10.96 -17.16 -16.85
CA HIS A 350 9.87 -17.26 -17.82
C HIS A 350 9.15 -15.92 -18.00
N ALA A 351 8.46 -15.73 -19.12
CA ALA A 351 7.55 -14.60 -19.28
C ALA A 351 6.25 -14.86 -18.50
N ASP A 352 5.71 -16.06 -18.69
CA ASP A 352 4.45 -16.62 -18.21
C ASP A 352 4.64 -17.66 -17.08
N GLY A 353 3.54 -18.00 -16.40
CA GLY A 353 3.47 -19.00 -15.33
C GLY A 353 3.21 -18.42 -13.94
N ILE A 354 2.87 -19.29 -12.97
CA ILE A 354 2.51 -18.87 -11.59
C ILE A 354 3.71 -18.59 -10.67
N TYR A 355 4.91 -18.98 -11.08
CA TYR A 355 6.19 -18.76 -10.40
C TYR A 355 7.29 -18.52 -11.45
N HIS A 356 8.41 -17.92 -11.03
CA HIS A 356 9.58 -17.64 -11.85
C HIS A 356 9.28 -16.81 -13.11
N SER A 357 8.23 -15.99 -13.07
CA SER A 357 7.68 -15.30 -14.23
C SER A 357 7.42 -13.82 -13.98
N PHE A 358 7.46 -13.03 -15.06
CA PHE A 358 6.99 -11.64 -15.03
C PHE A 358 5.46 -11.57 -14.94
N GLU A 359 4.74 -12.52 -15.56
CA GLU A 359 3.29 -12.64 -15.49
C GLU A 359 2.79 -12.69 -14.03
N ARG A 360 3.45 -13.48 -13.17
CA ARG A 360 3.10 -13.55 -11.75
C ARG A 360 3.26 -12.21 -11.05
N GLU A 361 4.36 -11.52 -11.32
CA GLU A 361 4.61 -10.22 -10.71
C GLU A 361 3.63 -9.16 -11.18
N TYR A 362 3.28 -9.15 -12.46
CA TYR A 362 2.25 -8.29 -13.04
C TYR A 362 0.86 -8.62 -12.46
N TRP A 363 0.47 -9.90 -12.35
CA TRP A 363 -0.80 -10.32 -11.76
C TRP A 363 -0.97 -9.84 -10.32
N ASP A 364 0.03 -10.07 -9.47
CA ASP A 364 0.03 -9.57 -8.09
C ASP A 364 0.05 -8.02 -8.06
N MET A 365 0.60 -7.35 -9.08
CA MET A 365 0.67 -5.88 -9.17
C MET A 365 -0.69 -5.27 -9.56
N VAL A 366 -1.43 -5.89 -10.49
CA VAL A 366 -2.83 -5.57 -10.81
C VAL A 366 -3.69 -5.59 -9.55
N ARG A 367 -3.54 -6.62 -8.71
CA ARG A 367 -4.34 -6.83 -7.51
C ARG A 367 -3.95 -5.95 -6.32
N ALA A 368 -2.68 -5.54 -6.21
CA ALA A 368 -2.15 -4.89 -5.01
C ALA A 368 -1.77 -3.41 -5.17
N ALA A 369 -1.26 -3.00 -6.34
CA ALA A 369 -0.57 -1.72 -6.50
C ALA A 369 -1.20 -0.80 -7.55
N PHE A 370 -1.75 -1.37 -8.64
CA PHE A 370 -2.27 -0.60 -9.76
C PHE A 370 -3.27 0.48 -9.35
N LEU A 371 -4.16 0.25 -8.38
CA LEU A 371 -5.13 1.28 -7.96
C LEU A 371 -4.45 2.54 -7.41
N LYS A 372 -3.40 2.38 -6.59
CA LYS A 372 -2.62 3.50 -6.06
C LYS A 372 -1.77 4.15 -7.15
N TYR A 373 -1.12 3.36 -8.00
CA TYR A 373 -0.32 3.87 -9.12
C TYR A 373 -1.17 4.62 -10.14
N ASN A 374 -2.40 4.17 -10.44
CA ASN A 374 -3.31 4.85 -11.34
C ASN A 374 -3.69 6.25 -10.81
N PHE A 375 -4.02 6.36 -9.52
CA PHE A 375 -4.29 7.66 -8.89
C PHE A 375 -3.04 8.55 -8.81
N GLN A 376 -1.85 7.99 -8.53
CA GLN A 376 -0.58 8.72 -8.57
C GLN A 376 -0.30 9.31 -9.95
N VAL A 377 -0.40 8.48 -11.00
CA VAL A 377 -0.21 8.87 -12.40
C VAL A 377 -1.24 9.94 -12.83
N ARG A 378 -2.50 9.85 -12.39
CA ARG A 378 -3.51 10.89 -12.65
C ARG A 378 -3.23 12.21 -11.93
N ILE A 379 -2.85 12.18 -10.64
CA ILE A 379 -2.50 13.40 -9.87
C ILE A 379 -1.24 14.06 -10.44
N GLY A 380 -0.27 13.27 -10.90
CA GLY A 380 0.97 13.76 -11.53
C GLY A 380 0.86 14.11 -13.01
N ASN A 381 -0.31 13.92 -13.64
CA ASN A 381 -0.50 14.03 -15.09
C ASN A 381 0.56 13.26 -15.90
N MET A 382 0.89 12.05 -15.44
CA MET A 382 1.94 11.19 -16.02
C MET A 382 1.38 10.25 -17.09
N ASP A 383 2.20 9.80 -18.03
CA ASP A 383 1.80 8.92 -19.13
C ASP A 383 1.56 7.47 -18.68
N GLY A 384 2.38 7.01 -17.74
CA GLY A 384 2.35 5.65 -17.20
C GLY A 384 3.40 5.44 -16.10
N ILE A 385 3.73 4.17 -15.85
CA ILE A 385 4.79 3.75 -14.93
C ILE A 385 5.84 2.90 -15.64
N PHE A 386 7.11 3.08 -15.31
CA PHE A 386 8.20 2.18 -15.67
C PHE A 386 8.47 1.24 -14.48
N VAL A 387 8.51 -0.06 -14.71
CA VAL A 387 8.69 -1.08 -13.66
C VAL A 387 9.99 -1.85 -13.89
N ALA A 388 10.90 -1.85 -12.91
CA ALA A 388 12.06 -2.73 -12.86
C ALA A 388 11.82 -3.92 -11.92
N TYR A 389 11.91 -5.15 -12.43
CA TYR A 389 11.68 -6.37 -11.66
C TYR A 389 12.98 -6.90 -11.05
N HIS A 390 12.99 -7.22 -9.77
CA HIS A 390 14.21 -7.58 -9.04
C HIS A 390 13.95 -8.56 -7.87
N ASN A 391 14.99 -9.23 -7.37
CA ASN A 391 14.94 -10.09 -6.17
C ASN A 391 15.74 -9.50 -4.99
N THR A 392 15.90 -8.17 -4.95
CA THR A 392 16.81 -7.40 -4.06
C THR A 392 18.31 -7.63 -4.23
N SER A 393 18.77 -8.64 -4.98
CA SER A 393 20.18 -8.81 -5.35
C SER A 393 20.43 -8.55 -6.84
N GLN A 394 19.44 -8.83 -7.68
CA GLN A 394 19.54 -8.75 -9.13
C GLN A 394 18.27 -8.20 -9.79
N ILE A 395 18.42 -7.47 -10.90
CA ILE A 395 17.34 -7.05 -11.82
C ILE A 395 17.21 -8.09 -12.95
N PHE A 396 15.97 -8.46 -13.28
CA PHE A 396 15.65 -9.41 -14.36
C PHE A 396 15.25 -8.73 -15.67
N GLY A 397 14.63 -7.56 -15.59
CA GLY A 397 14.05 -6.89 -16.74
C GLY A 397 13.11 -5.76 -16.36
N PHE A 398 12.52 -5.17 -17.39
CA PHE A 398 11.78 -3.92 -17.31
C PHE A 398 10.45 -4.01 -18.07
N GLN A 399 9.45 -3.25 -17.67
CA GLN A 399 8.19 -3.09 -18.41
C GLN A 399 7.70 -1.65 -18.30
N TYR A 400 7.18 -1.09 -19.39
CA TYR A 400 6.42 0.15 -19.35
C TYR A 400 4.92 -0.16 -19.36
N ILE A 401 4.17 0.40 -18.42
CA ILE A 401 2.74 0.13 -18.21
C ILE A 401 2.00 1.46 -18.27
N LYS A 402 1.19 1.65 -19.31
CA LYS A 402 0.49 2.92 -19.57
C LYS A 402 -0.68 3.16 -18.61
N LEU A 403 -1.08 4.43 -18.43
CA LEU A 403 -2.27 4.76 -17.63
C LEU A 403 -3.51 4.04 -18.14
N GLU A 404 -3.65 3.94 -19.46
CA GLU A 404 -4.78 3.34 -20.17
C GLU A 404 -4.86 1.83 -19.90
N GLU A 405 -3.72 1.14 -19.84
CA GLU A 405 -3.61 -0.28 -19.52
C GLU A 405 -4.02 -0.56 -18.07
N MET A 406 -3.46 0.21 -17.11
CA MET A 406 -3.91 0.15 -15.71
C MET A 406 -5.41 0.45 -15.59
N SER A 407 -5.93 1.41 -16.36
CA SER A 407 -7.35 1.75 -16.32
C SER A 407 -8.26 0.69 -16.93
N GLN A 408 -7.80 -0.02 -17.97
CA GLN A 408 -8.47 -1.19 -18.51
C GLN A 408 -8.57 -2.29 -17.45
N ARG A 409 -7.45 -2.60 -16.77
CA ARG A 409 -7.39 -3.61 -15.71
C ARG A 409 -8.24 -3.26 -14.48
N LEU A 410 -8.30 -2.00 -14.06
CA LEU A 410 -9.00 -1.60 -12.82
C LEU A 410 -10.48 -1.25 -13.02
N PHE A 411 -10.81 -0.56 -14.11
CA PHE A 411 -12.11 0.09 -14.31
C PHE A 411 -12.86 -0.41 -15.55
N GLY A 412 -12.23 -1.25 -16.39
CA GLY A 412 -12.79 -1.77 -17.63
C GLY A 412 -12.70 -0.82 -18.83
N SER A 413 -12.30 0.44 -18.63
CA SER A 413 -11.92 1.38 -19.71
C SER A 413 -11.16 2.60 -19.17
N PRO A 414 -10.38 3.31 -20.02
CA PRO A 414 -9.78 4.60 -19.67
C PRO A 414 -10.80 5.66 -19.23
N GLN A 415 -11.98 5.69 -19.87
CA GLN A 415 -13.08 6.62 -19.55
C GLN A 415 -13.64 6.35 -18.15
N MET A 416 -13.91 5.07 -17.80
CA MET A 416 -14.36 4.72 -16.45
C MET A 416 -13.30 5.04 -15.38
N GLY A 417 -12.01 4.95 -15.70
CA GLY A 417 -10.95 5.38 -14.78
C GLY A 417 -10.93 6.88 -14.50
N GLU A 418 -11.23 7.70 -15.49
CA GLU A 418 -11.36 9.15 -15.31
C GLU A 418 -12.57 9.51 -14.46
N LEU A 419 -13.73 8.91 -14.75
CA LEU A 419 -14.95 9.10 -13.96
C LEU A 419 -14.78 8.61 -12.51
N ALA A 420 -14.13 7.45 -12.32
CA ALA A 420 -13.81 6.90 -10.99
C ALA A 420 -12.88 7.83 -10.19
N TYR A 421 -11.83 8.38 -10.82
CA TYR A 421 -10.92 9.32 -10.16
C TYR A 421 -11.64 10.59 -9.70
N ARG A 422 -12.43 11.20 -10.60
CA ARG A 422 -13.23 12.40 -10.29
C ARG A 422 -14.22 12.17 -9.15
N LEU A 423 -15.00 11.09 -9.19
CA LEU A 423 -15.95 10.77 -8.12
C LEU A 423 -15.26 10.44 -6.80
N SER A 424 -14.13 9.71 -6.82
CA SER A 424 -13.35 9.43 -5.60
C SER A 424 -12.80 10.71 -4.97
N LEU A 425 -12.30 11.65 -5.78
CA LEU A 425 -11.79 12.94 -5.29
C LEU A 425 -12.93 13.82 -4.75
N GLY A 426 -14.03 13.95 -5.48
CA GLY A 426 -15.19 14.73 -5.04
C GLY A 426 -15.84 14.18 -3.77
N LEU A 427 -15.94 12.86 -3.63
CA LEU A 427 -16.40 12.23 -2.39
C LEU A 427 -15.46 12.53 -1.22
N LEU A 428 -14.14 12.44 -1.46
CA LEU A 428 -13.15 12.78 -0.44
C LEU A 428 -13.26 14.24 0.00
N GLU A 429 -13.46 15.20 -0.92
CA GLU A 429 -13.76 16.61 -0.58
C GLU A 429 -14.94 16.71 0.39
N LYS A 430 -16.05 16.01 0.12
CA LYS A 430 -17.25 16.06 0.99
C LYS A 430 -17.01 15.43 2.36
N ILE A 431 -16.24 14.34 2.45
CA ILE A 431 -15.87 13.70 3.71
C ILE A 431 -14.99 14.62 4.56
N LEU A 432 -13.95 15.21 3.97
CA LEU A 432 -13.03 16.09 4.70
C LEU A 432 -13.70 17.39 5.14
N ASP A 433 -14.54 17.99 4.30
CA ASP A 433 -15.38 19.14 4.67
C ASP A 433 -16.22 18.84 5.93
N THR A 434 -16.96 17.72 5.95
CA THR A 434 -17.79 17.31 7.10
C THR A 434 -16.94 17.08 8.35
N ALA A 435 -15.74 16.51 8.20
CA ALA A 435 -14.80 16.31 9.32
C ALA A 435 -14.34 17.64 9.92
N VAL A 436 -13.86 18.60 9.13
CA VAL A 436 -13.37 19.90 9.65
C VAL A 436 -14.48 20.84 10.11
N GLU A 437 -15.71 20.67 9.61
CA GLU A 437 -16.89 21.40 10.11
C GLU A 437 -17.36 20.86 11.47
N SER A 438 -17.22 19.55 11.71
CA SER A 438 -17.55 18.93 13.01
C SER A 438 -16.50 19.20 14.11
N PHE A 439 -15.26 19.50 13.69
CA PHE A 439 -14.13 19.81 14.56
C PHE A 439 -13.44 21.13 14.13
N PRO A 440 -14.14 22.28 14.27
CA PRO A 440 -13.68 23.55 13.72
C PRO A 440 -12.36 23.99 14.33
N LYS A 441 -11.43 24.42 13.48
CA LYS A 441 -10.10 24.97 13.83
C LYS A 441 -9.15 24.00 14.56
N GLN A 442 -9.44 22.69 14.60
CA GLN A 442 -8.57 21.68 15.20
C GLN A 442 -7.83 20.86 14.12
N SER A 443 -6.61 20.40 14.40
CA SER A 443 -5.97 19.30 13.66
C SER A 443 -6.62 17.96 14.01
N LEU A 444 -6.70 17.05 13.04
CA LEU A 444 -7.49 15.81 13.14
C LEU A 444 -6.70 14.58 12.72
N SER A 445 -6.90 13.45 13.40
CA SER A 445 -6.59 12.11 12.87
C SER A 445 -7.84 11.54 12.22
N LEU A 446 -7.73 11.09 10.98
CA LEU A 446 -8.80 10.44 10.24
C LEU A 446 -8.42 8.99 9.93
N THR A 447 -9.39 8.08 10.00
CA THR A 447 -9.25 6.69 9.54
C THR A 447 -10.47 6.29 8.72
N LEU A 448 -10.26 5.79 7.50
CA LEU A 448 -11.30 5.36 6.57
C LEU A 448 -11.23 3.84 6.36
N GLU A 449 -12.36 3.16 6.54
CA GLU A 449 -12.56 1.75 6.17
C GLU A 449 -13.84 1.60 5.34
N THR A 450 -13.71 1.33 4.04
CA THR A 450 -14.72 0.61 3.29
C THR A 450 -14.46 -0.88 3.50
N ARG A 451 -15.41 -1.62 4.08
CA ARG A 451 -15.24 -3.07 4.28
C ARG A 451 -15.62 -3.85 3.03
N SER A 452 -14.92 -4.95 2.74
CA SER A 452 -15.20 -5.79 1.58
C SER A 452 -16.66 -6.28 1.57
N GLY A 453 -17.36 -6.05 0.46
CA GLY A 453 -18.78 -6.38 0.30
C GLY A 453 -19.77 -5.48 1.06
N ALA A 454 -19.31 -4.50 1.85
CA ALA A 454 -20.18 -3.51 2.48
C ALA A 454 -20.63 -2.44 1.48
N ASN A 455 -21.84 -1.90 1.69
CA ASN A 455 -22.37 -0.75 0.92
C ASN A 455 -22.09 0.60 1.64
N ILE A 456 -21.32 0.59 2.73
CA ILE A 456 -21.03 1.71 3.62
C ILE A 456 -19.52 1.79 3.85
N MET A 457 -18.98 3.00 3.93
CA MET A 457 -17.64 3.29 4.44
C MET A 457 -17.75 3.92 5.83
N ASN A 458 -16.98 3.42 6.79
CA ASN A 458 -16.86 4.04 8.12
C ASN A 458 -15.70 5.04 8.12
N VAL A 459 -15.96 6.24 8.62
CA VAL A 459 -14.97 7.32 8.76
C VAL A 459 -14.87 7.71 10.23
N TYR A 460 -13.71 7.48 10.83
CA TYR A 460 -13.41 7.88 12.20
C TYR A 460 -12.64 9.19 12.16
N VAL A 461 -13.09 10.17 12.95
CA VAL A 461 -12.46 11.49 13.07
C VAL A 461 -12.18 11.75 14.55
N GLN A 462 -10.92 11.98 14.89
CA GLN A 462 -10.47 12.23 16.26
C GLN A 462 -9.70 13.55 16.32
N SER A 463 -9.96 14.36 17.34
CA SER A 463 -9.16 15.56 17.62
C SER A 463 -7.72 15.20 18.02
N GLU A 464 -6.75 16.06 17.73
CA GLU A 464 -5.33 15.81 18.05
C GLU A 464 -5.08 15.63 19.57
N ASP A 465 -5.89 16.27 20.43
CA ASP A 465 -5.91 16.11 21.89
C ASP A 465 -6.59 14.80 22.38
N GLN A 466 -7.12 14.00 21.44
CA GLN A 466 -7.83 12.74 21.63
C GLN A 466 -9.12 12.80 22.50
N GLN A 467 -9.54 14.00 22.92
CA GLN A 467 -10.70 14.20 23.78
C GLN A 467 -12.02 13.92 23.05
N ARG A 468 -12.13 14.34 21.79
CA ARG A 468 -13.33 14.18 20.97
C ARG A 468 -13.07 13.18 19.84
N ILE A 469 -14.04 12.30 19.62
CA ILE A 469 -14.05 11.34 18.52
C ILE A 469 -15.47 11.25 17.95
N MET A 470 -15.59 11.09 16.64
CA MET A 470 -16.84 10.85 15.93
C MET A 470 -16.65 9.74 14.91
N GLN A 471 -17.70 8.95 14.70
CA GLN A 471 -17.82 8.04 13.57
C GLN A 471 -18.88 8.60 12.60
N PHE A 472 -18.57 8.60 11.32
CA PHE A 472 -19.53 8.83 10.24
C PHE A 472 -19.67 7.56 9.41
N ASP A 473 -20.90 7.24 9.04
CA ASP A 473 -21.19 6.18 8.08
C ASP A 473 -21.55 6.85 6.74
N VAL A 474 -20.75 6.57 5.71
CA VAL A 474 -20.94 7.09 4.36
C VAL A 474 -21.61 6.03 3.51
N SER A 475 -22.85 6.30 3.12
CA SER A 475 -23.65 5.48 2.19
C SER A 475 -23.87 6.24 0.89
N MET A 476 -24.22 5.53 -0.18
CA MET A 476 -24.64 6.15 -1.45
C MET A 476 -25.44 5.20 -2.33
N ASP A 477 -26.20 5.76 -3.26
CA ASP A 477 -26.62 5.12 -4.51
C ASP A 477 -25.71 5.55 -5.68
N ARG A 478 -25.67 4.76 -6.75
CA ARG A 478 -24.77 4.93 -7.90
C ARG A 478 -25.58 4.86 -9.18
N TYR A 479 -25.37 5.78 -10.11
CA TYR A 479 -26.12 5.83 -11.36
C TYR A 479 -25.16 5.88 -12.56
N LEU A 480 -25.47 5.10 -13.58
CA LEU A 480 -24.74 5.07 -14.85
C LEU A 480 -25.74 5.30 -15.98
N ASN A 481 -25.58 6.39 -16.75
CA ASN A 481 -26.59 6.86 -17.72
C ASN A 481 -28.01 6.85 -17.12
N ASP A 482 -28.14 7.47 -15.94
CA ASP A 482 -29.34 7.62 -15.10
C ASP A 482 -30.03 6.32 -14.65
N ALA A 483 -29.43 5.14 -14.89
CA ALA A 483 -29.90 3.90 -14.29
C ALA A 483 -29.23 3.64 -12.94
N LEU A 484 -30.03 3.31 -11.93
CA LEU A 484 -29.53 2.92 -10.60
C LEU A 484 -28.80 1.57 -10.70
N VAL A 485 -27.51 1.57 -10.35
CA VAL A 485 -26.64 0.40 -10.44
C VAL A 485 -26.74 -0.46 -9.18
N ARG A 486 -27.05 -1.75 -9.37
CA ARG A 486 -26.96 -2.80 -8.35
C ARG A 486 -25.82 -3.76 -8.71
N GLY A 487 -25.16 -4.32 -7.71
CA GLY A 487 -23.88 -5.04 -7.90
C GLY A 487 -22.69 -4.10 -8.13
N PRO A 488 -21.49 -4.63 -8.42
CA PRO A 488 -20.33 -3.83 -8.79
C PRO A 488 -20.59 -2.97 -10.03
N VAL A 489 -19.97 -1.79 -10.11
CA VAL A 489 -20.17 -0.88 -11.25
C VAL A 489 -19.42 -1.42 -12.48
N ASP A 490 -20.15 -1.78 -13.52
CA ASP A 490 -19.58 -2.25 -14.78
C ASP A 490 -20.29 -1.66 -16.00
N ALA A 491 -19.57 -0.86 -16.78
CA ALA A 491 -20.11 -0.21 -17.98
C ALA A 491 -20.25 -1.16 -19.18
N ALA A 492 -19.48 -2.25 -19.26
CA ALA A 492 -19.61 -3.24 -20.34
C ALA A 492 -20.98 -3.93 -20.30
N SER A 493 -21.49 -4.20 -19.09
CA SER A 493 -22.84 -4.71 -18.86
C SER A 493 -23.97 -3.76 -19.33
N LEU A 494 -23.71 -2.45 -19.49
CA LEU A 494 -24.68 -1.48 -20.02
C LEU A 494 -24.75 -1.49 -21.57
N LEU A 495 -23.67 -1.91 -22.22
CA LEU A 495 -23.51 -1.92 -23.68
C LEU A 495 -23.75 -3.31 -24.31
N SER A 496 -23.86 -4.34 -23.47
CA SER A 496 -24.18 -5.70 -23.92
C SER A 496 -25.63 -5.75 -24.41
N PRO A 497 -25.93 -6.37 -25.58
CA PRO A 497 -27.30 -6.57 -26.02
C PRO A 497 -28.08 -7.34 -24.95
N SER A 498 -29.16 -6.74 -24.45
CA SER A 498 -29.95 -7.30 -23.36
C SER A 498 -30.58 -8.64 -23.77
N GLN A 499 -30.19 -9.73 -23.11
CA GLN A 499 -30.96 -10.99 -23.12
C GLN A 499 -32.24 -10.83 -22.29
N SER A 500 -33.11 -9.91 -22.70
CA SER A 500 -34.44 -9.68 -22.11
C SER A 500 -35.27 -8.74 -23.01
N SER A 501 -35.48 -9.14 -24.26
CA SER A 501 -36.54 -8.61 -25.12
C SER A 501 -37.30 -9.77 -25.76
N SER A 502 -38.55 -9.98 -25.33
CA SER A 502 -39.47 -10.94 -25.95
C SER A 502 -39.68 -10.59 -27.44
N PRO A 503 -39.81 -11.58 -28.34
CA PRO A 503 -39.82 -11.33 -29.77
C PRO A 503 -41.22 -10.93 -30.28
N HIS A 504 -41.64 -9.68 -30.06
CA HIS A 504 -42.77 -9.09 -30.77
C HIS A 504 -42.54 -7.62 -31.11
N GLU A 505 -42.66 -7.31 -32.41
CA GLU A 505 -42.81 -5.99 -33.04
C GLU A 505 -41.61 -5.02 -32.91
N SER A 506 -41.13 -4.35 -33.97
CA SER A 506 -41.62 -4.24 -35.35
C SER A 506 -40.47 -3.94 -36.33
N HIS A 507 -40.68 -4.20 -37.63
CA HIS A 507 -39.73 -3.85 -38.69
C HIS A 507 -39.66 -2.33 -38.91
N ALA A 508 -38.50 -1.72 -38.67
CA ALA A 508 -38.21 -0.37 -39.15
C ALA A 508 -36.72 -0.21 -39.50
N LYS A 509 -36.46 -0.13 -40.82
CA LYS A 509 -35.34 0.51 -41.55
C LYS A 509 -33.93 0.49 -40.93
N SER A 510 -33.02 -0.14 -41.66
CA SER A 510 -31.58 0.00 -41.50
C SER A 510 -31.10 1.40 -41.89
N ASP A 511 -30.78 2.24 -40.90
CA ASP A 511 -29.87 3.38 -41.11
C ASP A 511 -28.46 2.98 -40.67
N THR A 512 -27.53 2.99 -41.62
CA THR A 512 -26.09 2.84 -41.37
C THR A 512 -25.50 4.15 -40.84
N THR A 513 -25.89 4.52 -39.62
CA THR A 513 -25.15 5.49 -38.80
C THR A 513 -24.11 4.74 -37.98
N GLN A 514 -22.87 5.25 -37.98
CA GLN A 514 -21.86 4.79 -37.03
C GLN A 514 -22.42 4.94 -35.61
N PRO A 515 -22.19 3.99 -34.68
CA PRO A 515 -22.74 4.10 -33.33
C PRO A 515 -22.15 5.33 -32.65
N GLU A 516 -22.95 6.38 -32.51
CA GLU A 516 -22.59 7.54 -31.71
C GLU A 516 -22.13 7.05 -30.34
N GLN A 517 -20.90 7.42 -29.97
CA GLN A 517 -20.22 6.94 -28.79
C GLN A 517 -20.91 7.56 -27.54
N ARG A 518 -22.04 6.96 -27.13
CA ARG A 518 -22.94 7.44 -26.08
C ARG A 518 -22.12 7.93 -24.88
N SER A 519 -22.19 9.24 -24.62
CA SER A 519 -21.43 9.88 -23.57
C SER A 519 -21.77 9.27 -22.21
N LEU A 520 -20.85 8.50 -21.64
CA LEU A 520 -21.05 7.81 -20.38
C LEU A 520 -21.10 8.82 -19.22
N SER A 521 -22.23 8.91 -18.53
CA SER A 521 -22.40 9.69 -17.30
C SER A 521 -22.38 8.77 -16.08
N TRP A 522 -21.61 9.16 -15.06
CA TRP A 522 -21.59 8.49 -13.76
C TRP A 522 -21.81 9.53 -12.65
N SER A 523 -22.83 9.30 -11.83
CA SER A 523 -23.14 10.10 -10.64
C SER A 523 -23.43 9.21 -9.43
N VAL A 524 -23.34 9.79 -8.24
CA VAL A 524 -23.69 9.15 -6.97
C VAL A 524 -24.55 10.07 -6.12
N ASP A 525 -25.57 9.51 -5.47
CA ASP A 525 -26.34 10.20 -4.43
C ASP A 525 -25.79 9.71 -3.09
N TYR A 526 -25.06 10.55 -2.37
CA TYR A 526 -24.37 10.19 -1.14
C TYR A 526 -25.09 10.70 0.11
N CYS A 527 -24.88 10.03 1.24
CA CYS A 527 -25.27 10.48 2.57
C CYS A 527 -24.14 10.16 3.57
N ILE A 528 -23.68 11.17 4.30
CA ILE A 528 -22.70 11.11 5.38
C ILE A 528 -23.46 11.32 6.69
N LEU A 529 -23.64 10.24 7.45
CA LEU A 529 -24.44 10.20 8.68
C LEU A 529 -23.53 10.15 9.92
N PRO A 530 -23.51 11.17 10.80
CA PRO A 530 -22.84 11.08 12.10
C PRO A 530 -23.54 10.05 13.01
N ARG A 531 -22.80 9.05 13.49
CA ARG A 531 -23.30 7.98 14.37
C ARG A 531 -23.43 8.45 15.83
N ARG A 532 -24.36 9.38 16.06
CA ARG A 532 -24.71 9.94 17.38
C ARG A 532 -25.39 8.94 18.31
N ASP A 533 -25.86 7.82 17.77
CA ASP A 533 -26.42 6.68 18.49
C ASP A 533 -25.35 5.83 19.22
N LEU A 534 -24.07 6.00 18.88
CA LEU A 534 -22.96 5.30 19.50
C LEU A 534 -22.31 6.13 20.62
N SER A 535 -21.95 5.47 21.71
CA SER A 535 -21.14 6.08 22.78
C SER A 535 -19.69 6.28 22.32
N VAL A 536 -18.99 7.22 22.98
CA VAL A 536 -17.55 7.46 22.75
C VAL A 536 -16.71 6.19 22.93
N GLU A 537 -17.08 5.32 23.88
CA GLU A 537 -16.42 4.04 24.12
C GLU A 537 -16.66 3.04 22.97
N GLN A 538 -17.89 2.95 22.46
CA GLN A 538 -18.21 2.13 21.29
C GLN A 538 -17.44 2.60 20.05
N ILE A 539 -17.37 3.92 19.81
CA ILE A 539 -16.61 4.49 18.68
C ILE A 539 -15.10 4.19 18.83
N ARG A 540 -14.53 4.33 20.04
CA ARG A 540 -13.13 3.96 20.32
C ARG A 540 -12.87 2.47 20.11
N LYS A 541 -13.77 1.59 20.53
CA LYS A 541 -13.69 0.14 20.28
C LYS A 541 -13.73 -0.17 18.78
N ASN A 542 -14.68 0.42 18.05
CA ASN A 542 -14.79 0.25 16.59
C ASN A 542 -13.49 0.68 15.89
N LEU A 543 -12.92 1.84 16.26
CA LEU A 543 -11.63 2.30 15.74
C LEU A 543 -10.49 1.33 16.12
N GLN A 544 -10.46 0.80 17.35
CA GLN A 544 -9.44 -0.17 17.76
C GLN A 544 -9.49 -1.45 16.91
N GLU A 545 -10.68 -1.97 16.59
CA GLU A 545 -10.84 -3.11 15.67
C GLU A 545 -10.33 -2.78 14.26
N VAL A 546 -10.54 -1.55 13.76
CA VAL A 546 -10.00 -1.07 12.47
C VAL A 546 -8.47 -0.99 12.52
N ARG A 547 -7.89 -0.45 13.60
CA ARG A 547 -6.43 -0.40 13.81
C ARG A 547 -5.81 -1.81 13.90
N GLN A 548 -6.48 -2.77 14.56
CA GLN A 548 -6.05 -4.18 14.55
C GLN A 548 -6.01 -4.78 13.13
N ARG A 549 -6.96 -4.42 12.26
CA ARG A 549 -6.93 -4.82 10.85
C ARG A 549 -5.78 -4.19 10.07
N GLN A 550 -5.48 -2.90 10.26
CA GLN A 550 -4.26 -2.28 9.72
C GLN A 550 -3.00 -3.03 10.15
N ASN A 551 -2.92 -3.42 11.42
CA ASN A 551 -1.78 -4.12 12.00
C ASN A 551 -1.69 -5.62 11.62
N THR A 552 -2.69 -6.18 10.92
CA THR A 552 -2.71 -7.61 10.56
C THR A 552 -1.56 -8.01 9.63
N MET A 553 -0.95 -7.06 8.91
CA MET A 553 0.23 -7.27 8.05
C MET A 553 1.59 -6.93 8.69
N GLN A 554 1.63 -6.69 10.01
CA GLN A 554 2.89 -6.39 10.73
C GLN A 554 3.64 -7.63 11.22
N SER A 555 2.99 -8.80 11.31
CA SER A 555 3.68 -10.03 11.74
C SER A 555 4.69 -10.50 10.69
N MET A 556 5.91 -10.81 11.13
CA MET A 556 6.98 -11.29 10.26
C MET A 556 7.28 -12.77 10.49
N VAL A 557 7.68 -13.49 9.44
CA VAL A 557 8.12 -14.88 9.56
C VAL A 557 9.59 -14.90 9.98
N VAL A 558 9.95 -15.82 10.89
CA VAL A 558 11.34 -16.01 11.33
C VAL A 558 12.21 -16.32 10.10
N PRO A 559 13.23 -15.50 9.81
CA PRO A 559 14.07 -15.64 8.63
C PRO A 559 15.19 -16.68 8.86
N ASN A 560 15.95 -16.95 7.81
CA ASN A 560 17.24 -17.62 7.91
C ASN A 560 18.26 -16.65 8.55
N VAL A 561 18.35 -16.72 9.89
CA VAL A 561 19.23 -15.89 10.71
C VAL A 561 20.71 -16.02 10.32
N GLU A 562 21.15 -17.20 9.89
CA GLU A 562 22.54 -17.40 9.43
C GLU A 562 22.82 -16.56 8.16
N LYS A 563 21.89 -16.53 7.20
CA LYS A 563 22.02 -15.71 5.99
C LYS A 563 21.96 -14.22 6.27
N LEU A 564 21.17 -13.78 7.26
CA LEU A 564 21.18 -12.38 7.70
C LEU A 564 22.50 -12.00 8.40
N ASN A 565 23.04 -12.86 9.26
CA ASN A 565 24.34 -12.63 9.90
C ASN A 565 25.49 -12.61 8.88
N GLN A 566 25.43 -13.46 7.84
CA GLN A 566 26.38 -13.45 6.71
C GLN A 566 26.28 -12.15 5.89
N LEU A 567 25.06 -11.65 5.64
CA LEU A 567 24.85 -10.38 4.95
C LEU A 567 25.34 -9.18 5.78
N GLU A 568 25.08 -9.16 7.09
CA GLU A 568 25.56 -8.10 7.97
C GLU A 568 27.09 -8.11 8.09
N LYS A 569 27.72 -9.29 8.12
CA LYS A 569 29.18 -9.41 7.99
C LYS A 569 29.69 -8.83 6.66
N TYR A 570 29.08 -9.20 5.53
CA TYR A 570 29.46 -8.64 4.21
C TYR A 570 29.38 -7.10 4.17
N ARG A 571 28.40 -6.50 4.85
CA ARG A 571 28.30 -5.03 4.99
C ARG A 571 29.46 -4.47 5.81
N ILE A 572 29.78 -5.09 6.94
CA ILE A 572 30.93 -4.73 7.79
C ILE A 572 32.23 -4.81 6.98
N ASP A 573 32.49 -5.92 6.29
CA ASP A 573 33.68 -6.13 5.45
C ASP A 573 33.78 -5.10 4.31
N THR A 574 32.64 -4.75 3.70
CA THR A 574 32.59 -3.77 2.61
C THR A 574 32.84 -2.34 3.12
N LEU A 575 32.26 -1.97 4.26
CA LEU A 575 32.45 -0.65 4.88
C LEU A 575 33.81 -0.52 5.57
N ALA A 576 34.41 -1.62 6.04
CA ALA A 576 35.75 -1.64 6.68
C ALA A 576 36.86 -1.12 5.75
N LYS A 577 36.66 -1.19 4.42
CA LYS A 577 37.51 -0.56 3.39
C LYS A 577 37.69 0.95 3.61
N ARG A 578 36.76 1.60 4.32
CA ARG A 578 36.89 2.97 4.84
C ARG A 578 36.43 3.02 6.31
N PRO A 579 37.36 3.01 7.29
CA PRO A 579 37.01 2.97 8.71
C PRO A 579 36.00 4.02 9.19
N GLU A 580 36.04 5.23 8.63
CA GLU A 580 35.06 6.30 8.89
C GLU A 580 33.62 5.92 8.49
N ALA A 581 33.44 5.25 7.36
CA ALA A 581 32.12 4.83 6.88
C ALA A 581 31.55 3.71 7.75
N LEU A 582 32.38 2.75 8.17
CA LEU A 582 31.98 1.73 9.14
C LEU A 582 31.65 2.33 10.52
N LYS A 583 32.41 3.33 10.97
CA LYS A 583 32.14 4.03 12.24
C LYS A 583 30.79 4.73 12.20
N ARG A 584 30.54 5.53 11.15
CA ARG A 584 29.27 6.22 10.91
C ARG A 584 28.10 5.23 10.82
N PHE A 585 28.26 4.12 10.11
CA PHE A 585 27.23 3.08 9.99
C PHE A 585 26.87 2.48 11.36
N LEU A 586 27.86 2.19 12.21
CA LEU A 586 27.62 1.73 13.58
C LEU A 586 26.93 2.82 14.42
N GLU A 587 27.34 4.08 14.33
CA GLU A 587 26.68 5.20 15.02
C GLU A 587 25.20 5.34 14.62
N GLU A 588 24.87 5.21 13.32
CA GLU A 588 23.49 5.27 12.80
C GLU A 588 22.62 4.07 13.17
N ARG A 589 23.20 2.88 13.32
CA ARG A 589 22.52 1.69 13.86
C ARG A 589 22.16 1.89 15.33
N GLU A 590 23.09 2.41 16.13
CA GLU A 590 22.94 2.57 17.58
C GLU A 590 22.03 3.76 17.97
N ASN A 591 22.02 4.85 17.19
CA ASN A 591 21.14 6.00 17.43
C ASN A 591 19.74 5.86 16.79
N GLY A 592 19.48 4.77 16.07
CA GLY A 592 18.19 4.46 15.43
C GLY A 592 17.97 5.12 14.07
N LYS A 593 18.87 5.97 13.57
CA LYS A 593 18.74 6.65 12.26
C LYS A 593 18.70 5.68 11.09
N ALA A 594 19.46 4.60 11.15
CA ALA A 594 19.50 3.53 10.15
C ALA A 594 19.17 2.17 10.77
N ILE A 595 18.09 2.11 11.59
CA ILE A 595 17.72 0.90 12.35
C ILE A 595 17.54 -0.34 11.46
N GLY A 596 17.10 -0.15 10.22
CA GLY A 596 16.93 -1.20 9.22
C GLY A 596 15.75 -2.12 9.50
N MET A 597 15.82 -3.36 9.01
CA MET A 597 14.84 -4.39 9.38
C MET A 597 14.97 -4.73 10.88
N PRO A 598 13.86 -4.85 11.63
CA PRO A 598 13.88 -5.33 13.01
C PRO A 598 14.63 -6.66 13.15
N LEU A 599 15.48 -6.77 14.17
CA LEU A 599 16.31 -7.96 14.39
C LEU A 599 15.45 -9.17 14.73
N ALA A 600 15.67 -10.28 14.01
CA ALA A 600 15.02 -11.54 14.29
C ALA A 600 15.57 -12.21 15.57
N PRO A 601 14.79 -13.07 16.26
CA PRO A 601 15.28 -13.83 17.41
C PRO A 601 16.54 -14.65 17.04
N GLY A 602 17.66 -14.34 17.71
CA GLY A 602 18.96 -14.96 17.46
C GLY A 602 19.84 -14.27 16.40
N GLN A 603 19.34 -13.24 15.71
CA GLN A 603 20.14 -12.40 14.82
C GLN A 603 21.12 -11.54 15.63
N LEU A 604 22.34 -11.37 15.10
CA LEU A 604 23.37 -10.55 15.71
C LEU A 604 23.25 -9.11 15.20
N SER A 605 23.45 -8.14 16.09
CA SER A 605 23.63 -6.74 15.68
C SER A 605 25.00 -6.51 15.04
N THR A 606 25.14 -5.43 14.26
CA THR A 606 26.41 -4.99 13.68
C THR A 606 27.53 -4.96 14.72
N ARG A 607 27.25 -4.37 15.90
CA ARG A 607 28.17 -4.34 17.05
C ARG A 607 28.59 -5.73 17.53
N GLN A 608 27.65 -6.65 17.69
CA GLN A 608 27.93 -8.00 18.20
C GLN A 608 28.82 -8.80 17.23
N ILE A 609 28.67 -8.59 15.92
CA ILE A 609 29.57 -9.19 14.92
C ILE A 609 30.97 -8.57 15.03
N MET A 610 31.07 -7.24 15.04
CA MET A 610 32.35 -6.54 15.18
C MET A 610 33.10 -6.87 16.49
N GLU A 611 32.38 -7.05 17.60
CA GLU A 611 32.94 -7.46 18.89
C GLU A 611 33.46 -8.91 18.85
N ARG A 612 32.75 -9.84 18.20
CA ARG A 612 33.21 -11.23 17.98
C ARG A 612 34.46 -11.31 17.10
N GLU A 613 34.56 -10.43 16.11
CA GLU A 613 35.71 -10.33 15.21
C GLU A 613 36.85 -9.45 15.78
N LYS A 614 36.72 -9.01 17.03
CA LYS A 614 37.71 -8.21 17.78
C LYS A 614 38.08 -6.89 17.08
N MET A 615 37.15 -6.31 16.32
CA MET A 615 37.36 -5.03 15.64
C MET A 615 37.35 -3.89 16.68
N GLY A 616 38.53 -3.30 16.94
CA GLY A 616 38.68 -2.22 17.93
C GLY A 616 37.77 -1.01 17.72
N LEU A 617 37.33 -0.77 16.47
CA LEU A 617 36.37 0.28 16.13
C LEU A 617 35.03 0.15 16.90
N ALA A 618 34.59 -1.07 17.24
CA ALA A 618 33.37 -1.28 18.02
C ALA A 618 33.43 -0.61 19.41
N GLN A 619 34.62 -0.61 20.04
CA GLN A 619 34.83 0.00 21.34
C GLN A 619 34.86 1.54 21.28
N SER A 620 35.15 2.11 20.09
CA SER A 620 35.24 3.57 19.89
C SER A 620 33.89 4.28 19.76
N VAL A 621 32.82 3.55 19.43
CA VAL A 621 31.46 4.10 19.30
C VAL A 621 30.71 3.86 20.62
N PRO A 622 30.30 4.91 21.35
CA PRO A 622 29.55 4.77 22.60
C PRO A 622 28.30 3.92 22.45
N ARG A 623 27.96 3.14 23.49
CA ARG A 623 26.65 2.49 23.57
C ARG A 623 25.58 3.55 23.89
N PRO A 624 24.38 3.47 23.27
CA PRO A 624 23.33 4.44 23.51
C PRO A 624 22.82 4.33 24.95
N ARG A 625 22.55 5.47 25.60
CA ARG A 625 22.08 5.51 27.01
C ARG A 625 20.66 4.96 27.17
N GLN A 626 19.89 4.96 26.11
CA GLN A 626 18.58 4.33 25.97
C GLN A 626 18.61 3.55 24.67
N ILE A 627 18.28 2.26 24.70
CA ILE A 627 18.01 1.50 23.48
C ILE A 627 16.74 2.10 22.88
N PRO A 628 16.71 2.50 21.60
CA PRO A 628 15.47 2.96 20.96
C PRO A 628 14.37 1.90 21.15
N GLU A 629 13.17 2.32 21.55
CA GLU A 629 12.03 1.39 21.69
C GLU A 629 11.73 0.73 20.34
N GLN A 630 12.18 -0.51 20.18
CA GLN A 630 11.80 -1.32 19.03
C GLN A 630 10.36 -1.78 19.22
N HIS A 631 9.46 -1.36 18.32
CA HIS A 631 8.10 -1.88 18.30
C HIS A 631 8.11 -3.42 18.31
N GLU A 632 7.33 -4.03 19.20
CA GLU A 632 7.32 -5.47 19.41
C GLU A 632 6.81 -6.21 18.16
N VAL A 633 7.74 -6.71 17.34
CA VAL A 633 7.41 -7.47 16.15
C VAL A 633 6.96 -8.88 16.54
N LYS A 634 5.73 -9.23 16.16
CA LYS A 634 5.22 -10.60 16.28
C LYS A 634 5.88 -11.53 15.25
N TRP A 635 6.87 -12.29 15.70
CA TRP A 635 7.57 -13.30 14.91
C TRP A 635 6.81 -14.63 14.82
N GLN A 636 6.71 -15.22 13.62
CA GLN A 636 6.03 -16.50 13.36
C GLN A 636 7.01 -17.55 12.79
N ARG A 637 7.01 -18.78 13.30
CA ARG A 637 8.05 -19.78 12.95
C ARG A 637 8.00 -20.36 11.52
N ILE A 638 6.86 -20.25 10.82
CA ILE A 638 6.56 -20.43 9.37
C ILE A 638 5.07 -20.86 9.32
N PRO A 639 4.15 -19.97 8.92
CA PRO A 639 2.71 -20.25 9.05
C PRO A 639 2.08 -21.06 7.90
N ASP A 640 2.63 -21.00 6.69
CA ASP A 640 1.94 -21.48 5.48
C ASP A 640 2.85 -22.21 4.48
N ALA A 641 2.26 -23.16 3.73
CA ALA A 641 2.90 -23.94 2.68
C ALA A 641 3.41 -23.04 1.53
N SER A 642 2.71 -21.96 1.20
CA SER A 642 3.14 -21.00 0.17
C SER A 642 4.53 -20.43 0.47
N ILE A 643 4.79 -20.05 1.74
CA ILE A 643 6.08 -19.49 2.16
C ILE A 643 7.16 -20.58 2.15
N ARG A 644 6.84 -21.81 2.54
CA ARG A 644 7.77 -22.95 2.43
C ARG A 644 8.19 -23.17 0.97
N LYS A 645 7.25 -23.12 0.03
CA LYS A 645 7.55 -23.27 -1.40
C LYS A 645 8.41 -22.12 -1.92
N LEU A 646 8.12 -20.87 -1.53
CA LEU A 646 8.95 -19.73 -1.92
C LEU A 646 10.39 -19.82 -1.39
N ARG A 647 10.62 -20.30 -0.15
CA ARG A 647 11.97 -20.56 0.37
C ARG A 647 12.67 -21.70 -0.37
N GLU A 648 11.96 -22.78 -0.69
CA GLU A 648 12.49 -23.88 -1.51
C GLU A 648 12.96 -23.39 -2.89
N LEU A 649 12.09 -22.70 -3.64
CA LEU A 649 12.39 -22.13 -4.95
C LEU A 649 13.54 -21.11 -4.89
N SER A 650 13.66 -20.35 -3.79
CA SER A 650 14.78 -19.42 -3.58
C SER A 650 16.11 -20.16 -3.39
N ARG A 651 16.13 -21.27 -2.63
CA ARG A 651 17.33 -22.09 -2.47
C ARG A 651 17.73 -22.80 -3.77
N MET A 652 16.77 -23.29 -4.55
CA MET A 652 17.01 -23.89 -5.87
C MET A 652 17.55 -22.88 -6.90
N GLY A 653 17.01 -21.66 -6.91
CA GLY A 653 17.53 -20.59 -7.77
C GLY A 653 18.96 -20.20 -7.38
N LYS A 654 19.27 -20.17 -6.08
CA LYS A 654 20.63 -19.91 -5.58
C LYS A 654 21.61 -21.02 -5.98
N SER A 655 21.25 -22.30 -5.84
CA SER A 655 22.14 -23.40 -6.23
C SER A 655 22.47 -23.39 -7.72
N LYS A 656 21.48 -23.11 -8.59
CA LYS A 656 21.71 -22.93 -10.04
C LYS A 656 22.57 -21.71 -10.40
N SER A 657 22.52 -20.65 -9.59
CA SER A 657 23.42 -19.49 -9.79
C SER A 657 24.86 -19.75 -9.37
N SER A 658 25.11 -20.75 -8.51
CA SER A 658 26.45 -21.18 -8.10
C SER A 658 27.01 -22.36 -8.90
N ASP A 659 26.16 -23.07 -9.65
CA ASP A 659 26.51 -24.23 -10.48
C ASP A 659 25.66 -24.19 -11.77
N PRO A 660 26.21 -23.65 -12.88
CA PRO A 660 25.47 -23.42 -14.12
C PRO A 660 25.12 -24.70 -14.90
N ASP A 661 25.75 -25.84 -14.58
CA ASP A 661 25.54 -27.12 -15.28
C ASP A 661 24.44 -27.99 -14.63
N ALA A 662 23.77 -27.48 -13.58
CA ALA A 662 22.73 -28.22 -12.85
C ALA A 662 21.45 -28.45 -13.72
N PRO A 663 20.99 -29.70 -13.91
CA PRO A 663 19.95 -30.02 -14.89
C PRO A 663 18.59 -29.36 -14.61
N THR A 664 17.92 -28.97 -15.69
CA THR A 664 16.56 -28.40 -15.66
C THR A 664 15.50 -29.47 -15.42
N VAL A 665 14.97 -29.52 -14.19
CA VAL A 665 13.74 -30.26 -13.89
C VAL A 665 12.54 -29.58 -14.58
N PRO A 666 11.69 -30.30 -15.35
CA PRO A 666 10.56 -29.72 -16.04
C PRO A 666 9.47 -29.24 -15.08
N SER A 667 8.90 -28.08 -15.38
CA SER A 667 7.73 -27.54 -14.69
C SER A 667 6.45 -28.22 -15.16
N ASN A 668 5.95 -29.19 -14.39
CA ASN A 668 4.52 -29.49 -14.17
C ASN A 668 4.33 -30.90 -13.56
N GLN A 669 3.92 -30.99 -12.29
CA GLN A 669 2.86 -31.89 -11.84
C GLN A 669 2.19 -31.27 -10.59
N PRO A 670 0.84 -31.14 -10.55
CA PRO A 670 0.12 -30.76 -9.34
C PRO A 670 -0.07 -31.96 -8.39
N ASN A 671 -0.09 -31.67 -7.09
CA ASN A 671 -0.58 -32.54 -6.00
C ASN A 671 -1.29 -31.65 -4.98
#